data_AF-A0A2S0KRT9-F1
#
_entry.id   AF-A0A2S0KRT9-F1
#
_cell.length_a   1.000
_cell.length_b   1.000
_cell.length_c   1.000
_cell.angle_alpha   90.00
_cell.angle_beta   90.00
_cell.angle_gamma   90.00
#
_symmetry.space_group_name_H-M   'P 1'
#
loop_
_entity.id
_entity.type
_entity.pdbx_description
1 polymer ?
#
loop_
_entity_poly.entity_id
_entity_poly.type
_entity_poly.pdbx_seq_one_letter_code
_entity_poly.pdbx_strand_id
1 'polypeptide(L)'
;MNCFFKIAALCTLLGAVQAFAGEEEIVRPFIEAREKVRAQQNMLKKEETRAPGSGDVQEAGKRIASPNAVYPLIFSEKKRMNGSLDDWSDIPFSGELMFQGDPSVADPAWGASFKAAVSEDTLYLLLTARDPKLHFGIKPAYNSDCFELFFDPFFHCGRMDDGTAQIFITAAGEEGARTEASGKYPVKVIPVPFEGGWAAEAAIPLDNDYFKMSPYDGLAFGFNVSYNSNDEGKVRTRKLTWSGIDRNDESWMDASLYGAMRVVRAGSSAIRPVRPGSAIEENRKRRRAGETLADPSVIRTVKPNPAVVRGFMSGGLRGGQSFRDMANDWNANAVRLQLWSVGPKPTWTEENYPVFLDRLETAVRQARDAGLKVIPVAFEVPCELNGKEMWEVPGVEEAFIRYWTGIVERLAPYRDALWGYDLFNEPLARAQLPYAPVEWRQMAVNITKAIRRLDPDTWIIYEVGPGGGWRGFEDLVPLPDPKVIYSFHFYEPGAFTHQGIAATLLQDPGLLAKAQETTGVVYPGFIGGRYRDRKEMEESLQPVIDFQKKYGAPIFVGEFSVIAWAPVASAVQYLKDLTGIFQKYGWSWTYHAFREYQGWSLEHEDGVLVKDANLKMVGMSKRGEVILEALKANSKELEEEEEEEEPAAEVDFSRENMKTWSSTRGAAFKAENDAVVIDGTDWDSKINRNIRLKSSQRYRIEGVGRGKTMVRLQIGWGKAFCELNLSGNEFRRGITEFTTPAGDGRYNLAIQVNAPEGRAEVKTLRFIPVSEEKTILDPVKLRASRPNPEIVRGFMVAPEFSKETARDLRSWGADVIRLQIFPLSFARQRNQEWREAMPAFLDDVEEKVKIARAHRLKVVIDLHHPPMPGVRADDTEMWEHPDLEKNFTAFWRAVATRLKPYGDVIWGYDLLNEPLDRNQLPHAPREWRPLAVKILKAIREIDPDVWIIYEPGPGGGTAGLRNLRPLPDYKVIYSTHFYDPGAFTHQGIHNIAGTDRLKVEEKINVRYPGVIDGVYYDKGKLAESLKIIDDFQARYPVPWFIGEFSVVRWAPAGSGEQFLRDALELFEERKWSWTYHAFREHHCWSLEHDGQFWREGMPSPKPVGDTPRGQVVRNFLTK
;
A
#
# COMPACT_ATOMS: atom_id res chain seq x y z
N MET A 1 27.53 28.23 37.47
CA MET A 1 28.62 27.25 37.72
C MET A 1 28.07 26.09 38.56
N ASN A 2 28.06 24.82 38.16
CA ASN A 2 28.29 24.19 36.86
C ASN A 2 27.87 22.71 36.95
N CYS A 3 26.56 22.42 36.96
CA CYS A 3 26.05 21.03 36.84
C CYS A 3 24.87 20.85 35.87
N PHE A 4 24.54 21.86 35.04
CA PHE A 4 23.49 21.77 34.02
C PHE A 4 24.00 21.85 32.56
N PHE A 5 25.31 21.66 32.33
CA PHE A 5 25.94 21.86 31.01
C PHE A 5 26.71 20.65 30.45
N LYS A 6 26.41 19.41 30.86
CA LYS A 6 27.17 18.22 30.40
C LYS A 6 26.36 17.09 29.72
N ILE A 7 25.16 17.37 29.22
CA ILE A 7 24.42 16.44 28.33
C ILE A 7 24.21 17.03 26.92
N ALA A 8 24.69 18.25 26.66
CA ALA A 8 24.60 18.91 25.35
C ALA A 8 25.92 18.91 24.53
N ALA A 9 26.93 18.10 24.91
CA ALA A 9 28.27 18.16 24.31
C ALA A 9 28.81 16.82 23.77
N LEU A 10 27.96 15.82 23.54
CA LEU A 10 28.37 14.55 22.94
C LEU A 10 27.66 14.20 21.62
N CYS A 11 26.78 15.08 21.11
CA CYS A 11 26.09 14.90 19.82
C CYS A 11 26.66 15.75 18.68
N THR A 12 27.81 16.42 18.88
CA THR A 12 28.37 17.36 17.90
C THR A 12 29.71 16.94 17.28
N LEU A 13 30.20 15.73 17.54
CA LEU A 13 31.44 15.25 16.92
C LEU A 13 31.39 13.72 16.72
N LEU A 14 30.70 13.30 15.67
CA LEU A 14 31.00 12.13 14.83
C LEU A 14 30.08 12.24 13.61
N GLY A 15 30.61 12.89 12.58
CA GLY A 15 29.88 13.23 11.36
C GLY A 15 29.56 12.01 10.50
N ALA A 16 28.33 12.00 9.99
CA ALA A 16 27.93 11.32 8.75
C ALA A 16 26.56 11.83 8.24
N VAL A 17 26.32 13.15 8.26
CA VAL A 17 25.13 13.76 7.62
C VAL A 17 25.51 14.81 6.55
N GLN A 18 26.80 15.01 6.29
CA GLN A 18 27.27 16.06 5.38
C GLN A 18 27.47 15.65 3.91
N ALA A 19 26.99 14.47 3.49
CA ALA A 19 27.08 14.05 2.07
C ALA A 19 25.79 14.28 1.25
N PHE A 20 24.61 14.39 1.88
CA PHE A 20 23.34 14.39 1.12
C PHE A 20 22.76 15.78 0.81
N ALA A 21 23.20 16.85 1.49
CA ALA A 21 22.65 18.19 1.28
C ALA A 21 23.07 18.81 -0.08
N GLY A 22 24.17 18.35 -0.68
CA GLY A 22 24.68 18.88 -1.95
C GLY A 22 24.04 18.24 -3.20
N GLU A 23 23.63 16.97 -3.13
CA GLU A 23 23.00 16.28 -4.26
C GLU A 23 21.52 16.66 -4.41
N GLU A 24 20.84 16.99 -3.30
CA GLU A 24 19.44 17.41 -3.32
C GLU A 24 19.26 18.76 -4.04
N GLU A 25 20.18 19.72 -3.90
CA GLU A 25 20.14 20.99 -4.65
C GLU A 25 20.35 20.83 -6.17
N ILE A 26 21.15 19.83 -6.58
CA ILE A 26 21.43 19.56 -8.01
C ILE A 26 20.26 18.85 -8.69
N VAL A 27 19.53 18.00 -7.96
CA VAL A 27 18.47 17.12 -8.50
C VAL A 27 17.05 17.71 -8.33
N ARG A 28 16.85 18.63 -7.38
CA ARG A 28 15.56 19.29 -7.11
C ARG A 28 14.90 19.96 -8.33
N PRO A 29 15.62 20.67 -9.23
CA PRO A 29 15.01 21.24 -10.44
C PRO A 29 14.44 20.18 -11.38
N PHE A 30 15.06 19.00 -11.43
CA PHE A 30 14.65 17.87 -12.25
C PHE A 30 13.41 17.17 -11.67
N ILE A 31 13.32 17.05 -10.34
CA ILE A 31 12.15 16.53 -9.62
C ILE A 31 10.94 17.43 -9.86
N GLU A 32 11.10 18.74 -9.72
CA GLU A 32 10.02 19.71 -9.96
C GLU A 32 9.55 19.72 -11.41
N ALA A 33 10.45 19.52 -12.38
CA ALA A 33 10.08 19.40 -13.80
C ALA A 33 9.33 18.10 -14.10
N ARG A 34 9.78 16.95 -13.57
CA ARG A 34 9.15 15.63 -13.79
C ARG A 34 7.80 15.50 -13.08
N GLU A 35 7.68 15.95 -11.83
CA GLU A 35 6.43 15.94 -11.06
C GLU A 35 5.37 16.84 -11.73
N LYS A 36 5.74 18.05 -12.17
CA LYS A 36 4.82 18.95 -12.90
C LYS A 36 4.34 18.35 -14.21
N VAL A 37 5.20 17.64 -14.94
CA VAL A 37 4.85 17.03 -16.25
C VAL A 37 4.02 15.76 -16.07
N ARG A 38 4.32 14.91 -15.06
CA ARG A 38 3.49 13.74 -14.72
C ARG A 38 2.12 14.15 -14.19
N ALA A 39 2.06 15.18 -13.35
CA ALA A 39 0.81 15.79 -12.90
C ALA A 39 0.02 16.38 -14.08
N GLN A 40 0.66 17.12 -14.98
CA GLN A 40 0.03 17.62 -16.21
C GLN A 40 -0.47 16.48 -17.11
N GLN A 41 0.36 15.49 -17.46
CA GLN A 41 -0.04 14.36 -18.31
C GLN A 41 -1.19 13.52 -17.72
N ASN A 42 -1.23 13.37 -16.39
CA ASN A 42 -2.33 12.70 -15.70
C ASN A 42 -3.62 13.55 -15.64
N MET A 43 -3.51 14.87 -15.51
CA MET A 43 -4.64 15.81 -15.59
C MET A 43 -5.23 15.90 -17.01
N LEU A 44 -4.38 15.86 -18.05
CA LEU A 44 -4.77 16.01 -19.46
C LEU A 44 -5.45 14.78 -20.06
N LYS A 45 -5.37 13.62 -19.39
CA LYS A 45 -6.22 12.46 -19.73
C LYS A 45 -7.69 12.67 -19.32
N LYS A 46 -8.01 13.74 -18.58
CA LYS A 46 -9.35 14.00 -18.04
C LYS A 46 -10.04 15.29 -18.46
N GLU A 47 -9.38 16.32 -19.00
CA GLU A 47 -10.04 17.47 -19.66
C GLU A 47 -9.02 18.47 -20.25
N GLU A 48 -9.41 19.21 -21.29
CA GLU A 48 -8.59 20.22 -21.99
C GLU A 48 -8.44 21.51 -21.14
N THR A 49 -7.20 21.83 -20.73
CA THR A 49 -6.86 23.09 -20.04
C THR A 49 -5.93 23.96 -20.90
N ARG A 50 -6.10 25.30 -20.84
CA ARG A 50 -5.32 26.31 -21.59
C ARG A 50 -3.95 26.58 -20.93
N ALA A 51 -2.93 26.83 -21.76
CA ALA A 51 -1.55 27.09 -21.35
C ALA A 51 -1.27 28.58 -20.97
N PRO A 52 -0.39 28.83 -19.98
CA PRO A 52 0.20 30.15 -19.73
C PRO A 52 1.25 30.48 -20.80
N GLY A 53 1.31 31.75 -21.22
CA GLY A 53 2.41 32.28 -22.04
C GLY A 53 3.06 33.46 -21.33
N SER A 54 4.38 33.57 -21.39
CA SER A 54 5.09 34.81 -21.04
C SER A 54 6.34 35.01 -21.89
N GLY A 55 6.72 36.28 -22.05
CA GLY A 55 7.80 36.75 -22.93
C GLY A 55 9.21 36.25 -22.62
N ASP A 56 10.06 36.38 -23.65
CA ASP A 56 11.47 36.01 -23.82
C ASP A 56 11.88 34.56 -23.49
N VAL A 57 11.74 33.69 -24.52
CA VAL A 57 12.08 32.26 -24.55
C VAL A 57 13.48 31.94 -24.04
N GLN A 58 14.47 32.80 -24.33
CA GLN A 58 15.85 32.60 -23.89
C GLN A 58 16.00 32.79 -22.37
N GLU A 59 15.28 33.75 -21.79
CA GLU A 59 15.32 34.00 -20.35
C GLU A 59 14.53 32.94 -19.57
N ALA A 60 13.40 32.49 -20.11
CA ALA A 60 12.65 31.36 -19.59
C ALA A 60 13.48 30.05 -19.61
N GLY A 61 14.19 29.78 -20.70
CA GLY A 61 15.10 28.63 -20.82
C GLY A 61 16.22 28.63 -19.78
N LYS A 62 16.82 29.81 -19.50
CA LYS A 62 17.86 29.96 -18.46
C LYS A 62 17.35 29.64 -17.05
N ARG A 63 16.07 29.89 -16.75
CA ARG A 63 15.47 29.62 -15.43
C ARG A 63 15.23 28.13 -15.16
N ILE A 64 15.15 27.30 -16.20
CA ILE A 64 14.87 25.86 -16.08
C ILE A 64 16.07 24.96 -16.42
N ALA A 65 17.12 25.53 -17.01
CA ALA A 65 18.33 24.79 -17.36
C ALA A 65 19.03 24.27 -16.10
N SER A 66 19.43 23.01 -16.12
CA SER A 66 20.25 22.40 -15.07
C SER A 66 21.47 21.75 -15.70
N PRO A 67 22.69 21.95 -15.16
CA PRO A 67 23.88 21.27 -15.63
C PRO A 67 23.62 19.77 -15.67
N ASN A 68 23.60 19.20 -16.88
CA ASN A 68 23.49 17.76 -17.10
C ASN A 68 22.32 17.09 -16.38
N ALA A 69 21.15 17.72 -16.36
CA ALA A 69 19.93 17.09 -15.84
C ALA A 69 18.66 17.51 -16.61
N VAL A 70 18.55 18.80 -16.96
CA VAL A 70 17.41 19.33 -17.71
C VAL A 70 17.92 20.18 -18.88
N TYR A 71 17.65 19.73 -20.10
CA TYR A 71 17.93 20.47 -21.33
C TYR A 71 16.72 21.33 -21.72
N PRO A 72 16.85 22.67 -21.79
CA PRO A 72 15.80 23.55 -22.29
C PRO A 72 15.69 23.39 -23.82
N LEU A 73 14.66 22.67 -24.25
CA LEU A 73 14.40 22.35 -25.65
C LEU A 73 13.63 23.50 -26.32
N ILE A 74 14.33 24.34 -27.06
CA ILE A 74 13.74 25.54 -27.67
C ILE A 74 12.86 25.15 -28.86
N PHE A 75 11.62 25.64 -28.86
CA PHE A 75 10.76 25.58 -30.02
C PHE A 75 11.26 26.54 -31.10
N SER A 76 11.48 26.04 -32.32
CA SER A 76 11.92 26.82 -33.48
C SER A 76 11.23 26.30 -34.74
N GLU A 77 10.62 27.22 -35.51
CA GLU A 77 10.01 26.91 -36.82
C GLU A 77 11.07 26.71 -37.91
N LYS A 78 12.34 27.00 -37.60
CA LYS A 78 13.46 26.83 -38.52
C LYS A 78 13.69 25.35 -38.79
N LYS A 79 13.50 24.94 -40.04
CA LYS A 79 13.87 23.60 -40.51
C LYS A 79 15.40 23.46 -40.51
N ARG A 80 15.89 22.41 -39.85
CA ARG A 80 17.32 22.06 -39.77
C ARG A 80 17.62 20.87 -40.68
N MET A 81 18.82 20.29 -40.60
CA MET A 81 19.32 19.26 -41.52
C MET A 81 19.89 19.85 -42.82
N ASN A 82 20.79 20.83 -42.72
CA ASN A 82 21.48 21.45 -43.85
C ASN A 82 23.00 21.22 -43.88
N GLY A 83 23.56 20.53 -42.88
CA GLY A 83 24.98 20.20 -42.82
C GLY A 83 25.88 21.34 -42.35
N SER A 84 25.34 22.36 -41.68
CA SER A 84 26.10 23.55 -41.26
C SER A 84 25.95 23.86 -39.77
N LEU A 85 27.08 24.14 -39.10
CA LEU A 85 27.12 24.59 -37.70
C LEU A 85 26.45 25.96 -37.51
N ASP A 86 26.56 26.85 -38.51
CA ASP A 86 25.97 28.19 -38.46
C ASP A 86 24.45 28.15 -38.31
N ASP A 87 23.83 27.05 -38.74
CA ASP A 87 22.39 26.86 -38.62
C ASP A 87 21.93 26.87 -37.17
N TRP A 88 22.79 26.49 -36.24
CA TRP A 88 22.52 26.31 -34.81
C TRP A 88 22.96 27.48 -33.93
N SER A 89 23.34 28.60 -34.55
CA SER A 89 23.76 29.83 -33.86
C SER A 89 22.64 30.47 -33.02
N ASP A 90 21.37 30.22 -33.38
CA ASP A 90 20.19 30.71 -32.67
C ASP A 90 19.84 29.90 -31.41
N ILE A 91 20.43 28.71 -31.24
CA ILE A 91 20.22 27.86 -30.06
C ILE A 91 21.32 28.15 -29.03
N PRO A 92 20.98 28.81 -27.90
CA PRO A 92 21.98 29.33 -26.97
C PRO A 92 22.44 28.29 -25.94
N PHE A 93 21.86 27.09 -25.93
CA PHE A 93 22.13 26.04 -24.96
C PHE A 93 22.90 24.89 -25.59
N SER A 94 24.01 24.48 -24.96
CA SER A 94 24.79 23.29 -25.32
C SER A 94 24.71 22.29 -24.17
N GLY A 95 24.48 21.02 -24.49
CA GLY A 95 24.58 19.92 -23.54
C GLY A 95 25.97 19.29 -23.67
N GLU A 96 26.87 19.60 -22.75
CA GLU A 96 28.21 19.04 -22.73
C GLU A 96 28.17 17.60 -22.18
N LEU A 97 28.70 16.65 -22.95
CA LEU A 97 28.84 15.27 -22.50
C LEU A 97 30.11 15.18 -21.65
N MET A 98 29.99 14.58 -20.47
CA MET A 98 31.10 14.48 -19.54
C MET A 98 31.26 13.05 -19.03
N PHE A 99 32.45 12.77 -18.51
CA PHE A 99 32.70 11.63 -17.64
C PHE A 99 32.94 12.18 -16.24
N GLN A 100 32.05 11.89 -15.28
CA GLN A 100 32.29 12.27 -13.88
C GLN A 100 33.46 11.43 -13.35
N GLY A 101 34.62 12.07 -13.15
CA GLY A 101 35.86 11.44 -12.67
C GLY A 101 37.03 11.41 -13.67
N ASP A 102 36.90 12.00 -14.86
CA ASP A 102 37.98 12.01 -15.86
C ASP A 102 38.71 13.37 -15.89
N PRO A 103 40.04 13.40 -15.64
CA PRO A 103 40.83 14.63 -15.68
C PRO A 103 41.01 15.22 -17.09
N SER A 104 40.58 14.53 -18.16
CA SER A 104 40.65 15.04 -19.54
C SER A 104 39.71 16.22 -19.85
N VAL A 105 38.88 16.66 -18.91
CA VAL A 105 38.22 17.99 -18.97
C VAL A 105 39.26 19.13 -19.05
N ALA A 106 40.54 18.85 -18.78
CA ALA A 106 41.66 19.76 -19.00
C ALA A 106 42.23 19.78 -20.43
N ASP A 107 41.88 18.84 -21.31
CA ASP A 107 42.37 18.80 -22.71
C ASP A 107 41.34 19.43 -23.67
N PRO A 108 41.57 20.66 -24.16
CA PRO A 108 40.63 21.34 -25.07
C PRO A 108 40.54 20.70 -26.46
N ALA A 109 41.41 19.74 -26.79
CA ALA A 109 41.40 19.01 -28.06
C ALA A 109 40.42 17.82 -28.07
N TRP A 110 39.80 17.47 -26.94
CA TRP A 110 38.94 16.31 -26.83
C TRP A 110 37.63 16.61 -26.07
N GLY A 111 36.48 16.16 -26.58
CA GLY A 111 35.19 16.33 -25.90
C GLY A 111 33.99 16.18 -26.83
N ALA A 112 32.81 15.98 -26.27
CA ALA A 112 31.58 15.86 -27.05
C ALA A 112 30.45 16.69 -26.46
N SER A 113 29.56 17.18 -27.31
CA SER A 113 28.40 17.98 -26.92
C SER A 113 27.26 17.84 -27.92
N PHE A 114 26.08 18.33 -27.53
CA PHE A 114 24.95 18.45 -28.44
C PHE A 114 24.19 19.76 -28.27
N LYS A 115 23.48 20.13 -29.35
CA LYS A 115 22.39 21.10 -29.30
C LYS A 115 21.10 20.44 -29.75
N ALA A 116 19.96 20.91 -29.24
CA ALA A 116 18.66 20.40 -29.63
C ALA A 116 17.64 21.52 -29.83
N ALA A 117 16.75 21.34 -30.79
CA ALA A 117 15.62 22.22 -31.05
C ALA A 117 14.41 21.40 -31.48
N VAL A 118 13.20 21.91 -31.26
CA VAL A 118 11.97 21.21 -31.63
C VAL A 118 11.08 22.09 -32.49
N SER A 119 10.47 21.51 -33.51
CA SER A 119 9.43 22.15 -34.34
C SER A 119 8.08 21.48 -34.08
N GLU A 120 7.03 21.81 -34.82
CA GLU A 120 5.72 21.15 -34.65
C GLU A 120 5.77 19.62 -34.88
N ASP A 121 6.67 19.14 -35.75
CA ASP A 121 6.67 17.76 -36.22
C ASP A 121 8.02 17.03 -36.03
N THR A 122 9.08 17.74 -35.66
CA THR A 122 10.44 17.17 -35.65
C THR A 122 11.27 17.66 -34.45
N LEU A 123 11.94 16.73 -33.77
CA LEU A 123 13.05 17.00 -32.86
C LEU A 123 14.36 16.95 -33.65
N TYR A 124 15.11 18.03 -33.61
CA TYR A 124 16.42 18.16 -34.25
C TYR A 124 17.53 18.11 -33.21
N LEU A 125 18.64 17.48 -33.57
CA LEU A 125 19.87 17.40 -32.79
C LEU A 125 21.07 17.78 -33.67
N LEU A 126 22.00 18.56 -33.12
CA LEU A 126 23.37 18.68 -33.62
C LEU A 126 24.27 17.96 -32.61
N LEU A 127 25.04 16.99 -33.08
CA LEU A 127 25.96 16.18 -32.29
C LEU A 127 27.37 16.52 -32.74
N THR A 128 28.26 16.86 -31.81
CA THR A 128 29.65 17.22 -32.11
C THR A 128 30.60 16.52 -31.16
N ALA A 129 31.66 15.89 -31.69
CA ALA A 129 32.74 15.28 -30.94
C ALA A 129 34.06 15.78 -31.52
N ARG A 130 34.89 16.41 -30.68
CA ARG A 130 36.31 16.65 -30.98
C ARG A 130 37.05 15.40 -30.57
N ASP A 131 37.49 14.65 -31.57
CA ASP A 131 38.18 13.37 -31.42
C ASP A 131 39.18 13.22 -32.56
N PRO A 132 40.49 13.26 -32.29
CA PRO A 132 41.51 13.15 -33.32
C PRO A 132 41.69 11.73 -33.87
N LYS A 133 41.03 10.70 -33.29
CA LYS A 133 41.22 9.28 -33.64
C LYS A 133 39.89 8.57 -33.88
N LEU A 134 39.35 8.73 -35.08
CA LEU A 134 38.06 8.17 -35.46
C LEU A 134 38.18 6.78 -36.12
N HIS A 135 37.45 5.81 -35.58
CA HIS A 135 37.34 4.43 -36.04
C HIS A 135 35.86 4.00 -36.17
N PHE A 136 35.37 4.03 -37.41
CA PHE A 136 33.98 3.71 -37.77
C PHE A 136 33.79 2.25 -38.23
N GLY A 137 32.55 1.76 -38.20
CA GLY A 137 32.14 0.48 -38.78
C GLY A 137 32.39 -0.78 -37.94
N ILE A 138 32.73 -0.65 -36.65
CA ILE A 138 33.02 -1.79 -35.78
C ILE A 138 31.72 -2.34 -35.15
N LYS A 139 31.55 -3.66 -35.18
CA LYS A 139 30.36 -4.34 -34.64
C LYS A 139 30.67 -5.09 -33.34
N PRO A 140 29.73 -5.12 -32.38
CA PRO A 140 28.49 -4.34 -32.30
C PRO A 140 28.75 -2.81 -32.20
N ALA A 141 27.78 -1.99 -32.62
CA ALA A 141 27.99 -0.56 -32.94
C ALA A 141 28.62 0.27 -31.82
N TYR A 142 28.35 -0.05 -30.55
CA TYR A 142 28.96 0.63 -29.40
C TYR A 142 30.49 0.48 -29.32
N ASN A 143 31.10 -0.46 -30.05
CA ASN A 143 32.54 -0.60 -30.17
C ASN A 143 33.16 0.36 -31.19
N SER A 144 32.37 1.14 -31.90
CA SER A 144 32.84 2.13 -32.88
C SER A 144 32.76 3.55 -32.31
N ASP A 145 33.47 4.48 -32.92
CA ASP A 145 33.16 5.91 -32.75
C ASP A 145 31.73 6.18 -33.22
N CYS A 146 30.86 6.46 -32.26
CA CYS A 146 29.44 6.62 -32.50
C CYS A 146 28.77 7.46 -31.41
N PHE A 147 27.70 8.16 -31.80
CA PHE A 147 26.75 8.71 -30.84
C PHE A 147 25.67 7.69 -30.53
N GLU A 148 25.24 7.68 -29.29
CA GLU A 148 24.20 6.80 -28.78
C GLU A 148 23.12 7.66 -28.14
N LEU A 149 21.94 7.68 -28.75
CA LEU A 149 20.80 8.45 -28.30
C LEU A 149 19.87 7.53 -27.51
N PHE A 150 19.43 8.01 -26.36
CA PHE A 150 18.40 7.38 -25.56
C PHE A 150 17.18 8.29 -25.47
N PHE A 151 16.01 7.74 -25.74
CA PHE A 151 14.78 8.50 -25.82
C PHE A 151 13.64 7.80 -25.11
N ASP A 152 12.95 8.52 -24.22
CA ASP A 152 11.79 8.03 -23.49
C ASP A 152 10.67 9.09 -23.47
N PRO A 153 9.77 9.05 -24.47
CA PRO A 153 8.69 10.01 -24.62
C PRO A 153 7.60 9.89 -23.55
N PHE A 154 7.61 8.83 -22.73
CA PHE A 154 6.57 8.54 -21.75
C PHE A 154 7.05 8.59 -20.29
N PHE A 155 8.33 8.88 -20.04
CA PHE A 155 8.94 8.92 -18.71
C PHE A 155 8.77 7.60 -17.90
N HIS A 156 9.13 6.49 -18.52
CA HIS A 156 9.38 5.24 -17.82
C HIS A 156 10.53 5.40 -16.80
N CYS A 157 10.46 4.67 -15.69
CA CYS A 157 11.63 4.51 -14.82
C CYS A 157 11.82 3.04 -14.50
N GLY A 158 13.08 2.62 -14.51
CA GLY A 158 13.50 1.23 -14.48
C GLY A 158 13.84 0.71 -15.86
N ARG A 159 13.72 -0.61 -16.03
CA ARG A 159 14.11 -1.30 -17.25
C ARG A 159 13.43 -0.71 -18.49
N MET A 160 14.18 -0.62 -19.60
CA MET A 160 13.66 -0.20 -20.91
C MET A 160 12.44 -1.03 -21.35
N ASP A 161 11.48 -0.41 -22.05
CA ASP A 161 10.20 -1.00 -22.49
C ASP A 161 9.66 -0.45 -23.82
N ASP A 162 8.44 -0.86 -24.21
CA ASP A 162 7.79 -0.54 -25.48
C ASP A 162 7.82 0.95 -25.82
N GLY A 163 7.97 1.84 -24.84
CA GLY A 163 8.07 3.28 -25.07
C GLY A 163 9.49 3.86 -25.15
N THR A 164 10.55 3.13 -24.79
CA THR A 164 11.93 3.68 -24.77
C THR A 164 12.74 3.26 -26.00
N ALA A 165 13.74 4.04 -26.40
CA ALA A 165 14.64 3.71 -27.52
C ALA A 165 16.10 3.95 -27.20
N GLN A 166 16.94 3.13 -27.83
CA GLN A 166 18.37 3.31 -28.00
C GLN A 166 18.65 3.36 -29.50
N ILE A 167 19.37 4.39 -29.95
CA ILE A 167 19.68 4.64 -31.34
C ILE A 167 21.16 4.95 -31.47
N PHE A 168 21.87 4.21 -32.30
CA PHE A 168 23.25 4.48 -32.66
C PHE A 168 23.30 5.32 -33.92
N ILE A 169 24.05 6.41 -33.87
CA ILE A 169 24.43 7.22 -35.03
C ILE A 169 25.92 7.01 -35.22
N THR A 170 26.32 6.60 -36.41
CA THR A 170 27.74 6.37 -36.75
C THR A 170 28.01 6.84 -38.17
N ALA A 171 29.28 6.87 -38.57
CA ALA A 171 29.67 7.10 -39.94
C ALA A 171 29.90 5.78 -40.69
N ALA A 172 29.72 5.82 -42.01
CA ALA A 172 29.84 4.70 -42.93
C ALA A 172 30.44 5.17 -44.27
N GLY A 173 30.98 4.22 -45.06
CA GLY A 173 31.70 4.50 -46.31
C GLY A 173 33.18 4.85 -46.10
N GLU A 174 33.90 5.13 -47.19
CA GLU A 174 35.32 5.52 -47.13
C GLU A 174 35.49 6.76 -46.25
N GLU A 175 36.38 6.68 -45.26
CA GLU A 175 36.69 7.75 -44.29
C GLU A 175 35.47 8.32 -43.52
N GLY A 176 34.34 7.61 -43.45
CA GLY A 176 33.14 8.09 -42.77
C GLY A 176 32.35 9.15 -43.55
N ALA A 177 32.47 9.17 -44.89
CA ALA A 177 31.82 10.14 -45.77
C ALA A 177 30.28 10.16 -45.73
N ARG A 178 29.62 9.18 -45.09
CA ARG A 178 28.17 9.09 -44.91
C ARG A 178 27.85 8.85 -43.46
N THR A 179 26.70 9.33 -42.98
CA THR A 179 26.20 8.99 -41.64
C THR A 179 25.01 8.04 -41.75
N GLU A 180 24.93 7.11 -40.81
CA GLU A 180 23.85 6.14 -40.70
C GLU A 180 23.33 6.11 -39.27
N ALA A 181 22.02 5.91 -39.13
CA ALA A 181 21.37 5.69 -37.84
C ALA A 181 20.78 4.28 -37.81
N SER A 182 20.95 3.59 -36.69
CA SER A 182 20.37 2.27 -36.44
C SER A 182 19.77 2.22 -35.04
N GLY A 183 18.56 1.68 -34.90
CA GLY A 183 17.84 1.69 -33.63
C GLY A 183 16.34 1.59 -33.82
N LYS A 184 15.59 1.86 -32.74
CA LYS A 184 14.14 1.64 -32.69
C LYS A 184 13.33 2.60 -33.56
N TYR A 185 13.72 3.88 -33.63
CA TYR A 185 12.98 4.92 -34.35
C TYR A 185 13.67 5.31 -35.65
N PRO A 186 12.90 5.73 -36.67
CA PRO A 186 13.50 6.33 -37.86
C PRO A 186 14.17 7.65 -37.47
N VAL A 187 15.49 7.71 -37.66
CA VAL A 187 16.26 8.95 -37.47
C VAL A 187 16.93 9.28 -38.78
N LYS A 188 16.62 10.46 -39.32
CA LYS A 188 17.35 10.99 -40.47
C LYS A 188 18.64 11.60 -39.95
N VAL A 189 19.77 11.24 -40.52
CA VAL A 189 21.08 11.80 -40.16
C VAL A 189 21.80 12.33 -41.39
N ILE A 190 22.57 13.40 -41.22
CA ILE A 190 23.50 13.92 -42.23
C ILE A 190 24.81 14.36 -41.57
N PRO A 191 25.97 14.25 -42.26
CA PRO A 191 27.24 14.72 -41.73
C PRO A 191 27.31 16.25 -41.70
N VAL A 192 28.08 16.79 -40.74
CA VAL A 192 28.40 18.21 -40.64
C VAL A 192 29.92 18.36 -40.63
N PRO A 193 30.52 19.21 -41.49
CA PRO A 193 31.95 19.50 -41.41
C PRO A 193 32.32 20.06 -40.03
N PHE A 194 33.29 19.44 -39.37
CA PHE A 194 33.72 19.80 -38.02
C PHE A 194 35.22 19.60 -37.88
N GLU A 195 35.94 20.67 -37.58
CA GLU A 195 37.40 20.64 -37.50
C GLU A 195 37.87 19.91 -36.24
N GLY A 196 38.83 19.00 -36.39
CA GLY A 196 39.40 18.25 -35.27
C GLY A 196 38.50 17.14 -34.70
N GLY A 197 37.50 16.68 -35.46
CA GLY A 197 36.66 15.57 -35.04
C GLY A 197 35.50 15.25 -35.99
N TRP A 198 34.36 14.90 -35.42
CA TRP A 198 33.17 14.44 -36.14
C TRP A 198 31.90 15.12 -35.64
N ALA A 199 31.01 15.48 -36.56
CA ALA A 199 29.69 16.01 -36.24
C ALA A 199 28.60 15.49 -37.17
N ALA A 200 27.37 15.45 -36.66
CA ALA A 200 26.20 15.04 -37.41
C ALA A 200 24.97 15.84 -36.95
N GLU A 201 24.08 16.15 -37.90
CA GLU A 201 22.71 16.54 -37.58
C GLU A 201 21.81 15.30 -37.61
N ALA A 202 20.88 15.22 -36.67
CA ALA A 202 19.87 14.18 -36.61
C ALA A 202 18.47 14.78 -36.47
N ALA A 203 17.48 14.16 -37.11
CA ALA A 203 16.08 14.54 -37.05
C ALA A 203 15.21 13.32 -36.70
N ILE A 204 14.44 13.46 -35.63
CA ILE A 204 13.50 12.46 -35.14
C ILE A 204 12.07 12.99 -35.38
N PRO A 205 11.27 12.35 -36.25
CA PRO A 205 9.86 12.69 -36.42
C PRO A 205 9.08 12.48 -35.13
N LEU A 206 8.25 13.46 -34.75
CA LEU A 206 7.44 13.43 -33.54
C LEU A 206 6.13 12.66 -33.69
N ASP A 207 5.73 12.38 -34.93
CA ASP A 207 4.69 11.43 -35.28
C ASP A 207 5.35 10.27 -36.05
N ASN A 208 5.48 9.13 -35.38
CA ASN A 208 6.06 7.92 -35.95
C ASN A 208 5.32 6.68 -35.43
N ASP A 209 5.72 5.50 -35.90
CA ASP A 209 5.04 4.25 -35.56
C ASP A 209 5.13 3.87 -34.06
N TYR A 210 5.99 4.51 -33.27
CA TYR A 210 6.17 4.20 -31.86
C TYR A 210 5.57 5.23 -30.92
N PHE A 211 5.60 6.51 -31.27
CA PHE A 211 4.98 7.55 -30.47
C PHE A 211 4.43 8.69 -31.32
N LYS A 212 3.41 9.36 -30.78
CA LYS A 212 2.82 10.57 -31.32
C LYS A 212 2.92 11.67 -30.29
N MET A 213 3.70 12.70 -30.60
CA MET A 213 4.01 13.81 -29.72
C MET A 213 3.71 15.14 -30.43
N SER A 214 2.95 16.01 -29.76
CA SER A 214 2.71 17.38 -30.22
C SER A 214 3.33 18.33 -29.21
N PRO A 215 4.39 19.08 -29.56
CA PRO A 215 5.07 19.98 -28.63
C PRO A 215 4.18 21.11 -28.13
N TYR A 216 4.13 21.27 -26.81
CA TYR A 216 3.53 22.42 -26.14
C TYR A 216 4.49 22.96 -25.09
N ASP A 217 4.28 24.21 -24.67
CA ASP A 217 5.16 24.84 -23.67
C ASP A 217 5.12 24.06 -22.34
N GLY A 218 6.28 23.64 -21.87
CA GLY A 218 6.42 22.83 -20.66
C GLY A 218 6.30 21.32 -20.86
N LEU A 219 5.99 20.81 -22.06
CA LEU A 219 6.10 19.37 -22.36
C LEU A 219 7.51 18.88 -22.01
N ALA A 220 7.63 17.75 -21.32
CA ALA A 220 8.92 17.12 -21.11
C ALA A 220 8.90 15.62 -21.43
N PHE A 221 10.08 15.08 -21.67
CA PHE A 221 10.33 13.65 -21.90
C PHE A 221 11.76 13.28 -21.47
N GLY A 222 11.99 11.98 -21.23
CA GLY A 222 13.29 11.43 -20.89
C GLY A 222 14.23 11.43 -22.09
N PHE A 223 15.47 11.86 -21.89
CA PHE A 223 16.47 11.92 -22.95
C PHE A 223 17.88 11.73 -22.41
N ASN A 224 18.73 11.01 -23.14
CA ASN A 224 20.15 10.97 -22.89
C ASN A 224 20.93 10.87 -24.20
N VAL A 225 22.17 11.34 -24.20
CA VAL A 225 23.10 11.22 -25.32
C VAL A 225 24.44 10.79 -24.78
N SER A 226 25.04 9.81 -25.45
CA SER A 226 26.40 9.40 -25.20
C SER A 226 27.25 9.44 -26.47
N TYR A 227 28.55 9.58 -26.30
CA TYR A 227 29.56 9.41 -27.34
C TYR A 227 30.46 8.25 -26.94
N ASN A 228 30.45 7.18 -27.73
CA ASN A 228 31.39 6.07 -27.60
C ASN A 228 32.60 6.38 -28.47
N SER A 229 33.81 6.24 -27.92
CA SER A 229 35.08 6.47 -28.59
C SER A 229 35.90 5.18 -28.69
N ASN A 230 36.63 5.01 -29.80
CA ASN A 230 37.51 3.87 -30.02
C ASN A 230 38.85 4.26 -30.67
N ASP A 231 39.70 4.93 -29.90
CA ASP A 231 41.07 5.28 -30.30
C ASP A 231 41.98 4.10 -30.73
N GLU A 232 41.63 2.86 -30.39
CA GLU A 232 42.44 1.67 -30.67
C GLU A 232 41.99 0.87 -31.91
N GLY A 233 40.85 1.22 -32.49
CA GLY A 233 40.26 0.54 -33.65
C GLY A 233 39.86 -0.92 -33.40
N LYS A 234 39.65 -1.33 -32.14
CA LYS A 234 39.30 -2.72 -31.78
C LYS A 234 38.01 -2.84 -30.96
N VAL A 235 37.95 -2.13 -29.85
CA VAL A 235 36.85 -2.16 -28.87
C VAL A 235 36.74 -0.77 -28.27
N ARG A 236 35.54 -0.39 -27.82
CA ARG A 236 35.31 0.91 -27.20
C ARG A 236 36.31 1.18 -26.08
N THR A 237 37.04 2.28 -26.19
CA THR A 237 38.02 2.72 -25.20
C THR A 237 37.38 3.64 -24.16
N ARG A 238 36.45 4.50 -24.59
CA ARG A 238 35.83 5.53 -23.73
C ARG A 238 34.35 5.74 -24.07
N LYS A 239 33.57 6.24 -23.09
CA LYS A 239 32.19 6.70 -23.27
C LYS A 239 31.95 7.98 -22.48
N LEU A 240 31.39 9.00 -23.13
CA LEU A 240 30.89 10.22 -22.48
C LEU A 240 29.38 10.22 -22.47
N THR A 241 28.75 10.78 -21.43
CA THR A 241 27.28 10.80 -21.33
C THR A 241 26.79 12.16 -20.82
N TRP A 242 25.66 12.64 -21.34
CA TRP A 242 25.12 13.95 -20.98
C TRP A 242 24.39 13.95 -19.65
N SER A 243 23.54 12.95 -19.37
CA SER A 243 22.54 13.03 -18.28
C SER A 243 23.10 13.26 -16.88
N GLY A 244 24.43 13.19 -16.67
CA GLY A 244 25.10 13.38 -15.38
C GLY A 244 24.74 12.35 -14.30
N ILE A 245 23.69 11.55 -14.55
CA ILE A 245 23.10 10.53 -13.70
C ILE A 245 23.68 9.16 -14.06
N ASP A 246 23.86 8.87 -15.36
CA ASP A 246 24.50 7.65 -15.81
C ASP A 246 26.02 7.73 -15.59
N ARG A 247 26.47 7.16 -14.46
CA ARG A 247 27.88 7.09 -14.08
C ARG A 247 28.57 5.78 -14.50
N ASN A 248 27.79 4.79 -14.93
CA ASN A 248 28.21 3.39 -15.04
C ASN A 248 27.94 2.72 -16.38
N ASP A 249 27.53 3.49 -17.40
CA ASP A 249 27.15 2.94 -18.70
C ASP A 249 25.96 1.96 -18.58
N GLU A 250 24.90 2.45 -17.94
CA GLU A 250 23.69 1.66 -17.64
C GLU A 250 22.44 2.22 -18.37
N SER A 251 22.56 3.33 -19.10
CA SER A 251 21.44 3.92 -19.87
C SER A 251 20.80 2.97 -20.89
N TRP A 252 21.55 1.97 -21.36
CA TRP A 252 21.05 0.95 -22.30
C TRP A 252 20.14 -0.09 -21.66
N MET A 253 20.06 -0.12 -20.34
CA MET A 253 19.21 -1.05 -19.59
C MET A 253 18.23 -0.34 -18.66
N ASP A 254 18.52 0.88 -18.20
CA ASP A 254 17.69 1.63 -17.26
C ASP A 254 17.39 3.06 -17.73
N ALA A 255 16.14 3.32 -18.10
CA ALA A 255 15.67 4.65 -18.53
C ALA A 255 15.63 5.68 -17.38
N SER A 256 15.75 5.21 -16.15
CA SER A 256 15.80 6.06 -14.97
C SER A 256 17.06 6.92 -14.89
N LEU A 257 18.10 6.56 -15.66
CA LEU A 257 19.36 7.27 -15.78
C LEU A 257 19.33 8.39 -16.84
N TYR A 258 18.18 8.60 -17.50
CA TYR A 258 18.03 9.65 -18.49
C TYR A 258 17.82 11.02 -17.83
N GLY A 259 18.37 12.06 -18.45
CA GLY A 259 18.00 13.43 -18.15
C GLY A 259 16.60 13.75 -18.67
N ALA A 260 16.22 15.01 -18.67
CA ALA A 260 14.95 15.47 -19.21
C ALA A 260 15.15 16.55 -20.27
N MET A 261 14.44 16.45 -21.39
CA MET A 261 14.22 17.59 -22.28
C MET A 261 12.90 18.25 -21.92
N ARG A 262 12.89 19.59 -21.83
CA ARG A 262 11.67 20.36 -21.57
C ARG A 262 11.47 21.45 -22.61
N VAL A 263 10.33 21.39 -23.29
CA VAL A 263 9.96 22.32 -24.37
C VAL A 263 9.73 23.73 -23.79
N VAL A 264 10.35 24.72 -24.44
CA VAL A 264 10.15 26.16 -24.17
C VAL A 264 9.68 26.83 -25.45
N ARG A 265 8.48 27.42 -25.45
CA ARG A 265 7.85 28.00 -26.63
C ARG A 265 7.19 29.36 -26.31
N ALA A 266 7.32 30.32 -27.22
CA ALA A 266 6.53 31.55 -27.17
C ALA A 266 5.09 31.28 -27.66
N GLY A 267 4.10 31.52 -26.79
CA GLY A 267 2.67 31.48 -27.12
C GLY A 267 1.92 30.23 -26.65
N SER A 268 0.59 30.29 -26.74
CA SER A 268 -0.30 29.21 -26.29
C SER A 268 -0.50 28.16 -27.39
N SER A 269 -0.29 26.89 -27.07
CA SER A 269 -0.62 25.73 -27.91
C SER A 269 -1.55 24.78 -27.14
N ALA A 270 -2.34 23.99 -27.87
CA ALA A 270 -3.22 23.01 -27.25
C ALA A 270 -2.37 21.90 -26.61
N ILE A 271 -2.61 21.66 -25.34
CA ILE A 271 -1.88 20.64 -24.61
C ILE A 271 -2.40 19.26 -25.04
N ARG A 272 -1.50 18.39 -25.53
CA ARG A 272 -1.85 17.03 -25.96
C ARG A 272 -0.93 16.00 -25.30
N PRO A 273 -1.45 14.95 -24.66
CA PRO A 273 -0.61 13.90 -24.10
C PRO A 273 0.09 13.14 -25.23
N VAL A 274 1.32 12.68 -24.96
CA VAL A 274 2.04 11.74 -25.83
C VAL A 274 1.24 10.45 -25.91
N ARG A 275 1.08 9.90 -27.12
CA ARG A 275 0.32 8.66 -27.35
C ARG A 275 1.23 7.57 -27.92
N PRO A 276 0.99 6.29 -27.60
CA PRO A 276 1.60 5.17 -28.31
C PRO A 276 1.30 5.22 -29.81
N GLY A 277 2.30 4.86 -30.62
CA GLY A 277 2.16 4.69 -32.06
C GLY A 277 1.61 3.30 -32.44
N SER A 278 1.44 3.08 -33.75
CA SER A 278 0.94 1.85 -34.37
C SER A 278 1.72 0.60 -33.98
N ALA A 279 3.05 0.65 -33.95
CA ALA A 279 3.92 -0.47 -33.63
C ALA A 279 3.77 -0.94 -32.19
N ILE A 280 3.65 -0.03 -31.21
CA ILE A 280 3.40 -0.41 -29.81
C ILE A 280 2.05 -1.11 -29.68
N GLU A 281 1.01 -0.57 -30.31
CA GLU A 281 -0.34 -1.16 -30.25
C GLU A 281 -0.41 -2.51 -30.96
N GLU A 282 0.28 -2.67 -32.09
CA GLU A 282 0.40 -3.95 -32.78
C GLU A 282 1.13 -4.99 -31.94
N ASN A 283 2.22 -4.62 -31.25
CA ASN A 283 2.94 -5.50 -30.33
C ASN A 283 2.03 -5.97 -29.18
N ARG A 284 1.32 -5.03 -28.55
CA ARG A 284 0.33 -5.35 -27.52
C ARG A 284 -0.77 -6.28 -28.03
N LYS A 285 -1.24 -6.06 -29.26
CA LYS A 285 -2.23 -6.93 -29.90
C LYS A 285 -1.69 -8.34 -30.14
N ARG A 286 -0.44 -8.48 -30.60
CA ARG A 286 0.22 -9.78 -30.80
C ARG A 286 0.41 -10.54 -29.50
N ARG A 287 0.84 -9.89 -28.42
CA ARG A 287 0.97 -10.51 -27.09
C ARG A 287 -0.36 -11.01 -26.51
N ARG A 288 -1.46 -10.33 -26.84
CA ARG A 288 -2.83 -10.75 -26.48
C ARG A 288 -3.42 -11.83 -27.37
N ALA A 289 -2.80 -12.11 -28.51
CA ALA A 289 -3.33 -13.07 -29.48
C ALA A 289 -3.24 -14.52 -28.95
N GLY A 290 -4.00 -15.40 -29.59
CA GLY A 290 -4.12 -16.81 -29.19
C GLY A 290 -5.30 -17.06 -28.26
N GLU A 291 -5.40 -18.29 -27.79
CA GLU A 291 -6.53 -18.77 -26.98
C GLU A 291 -6.56 -18.10 -25.60
N THR A 292 -7.74 -17.70 -25.11
CA THR A 292 -7.94 -17.15 -23.76
C THR A 292 -9.18 -17.78 -23.13
N LEU A 293 -9.37 -17.62 -21.81
CA LEU A 293 -10.60 -18.06 -21.14
C LEU A 293 -11.80 -17.34 -21.75
N ALA A 294 -12.78 -18.13 -22.22
CA ALA A 294 -14.02 -17.60 -22.78
C ALA A 294 -14.82 -16.79 -21.75
N ASP A 295 -14.82 -17.24 -20.49
CA ASP A 295 -15.35 -16.51 -19.34
C ASP A 295 -14.30 -16.44 -18.22
N PRO A 296 -13.55 -15.33 -18.12
CA PRO A 296 -12.54 -15.15 -17.08
C PRO A 296 -13.11 -15.08 -15.65
N SER A 297 -14.43 -14.92 -15.47
CA SER A 297 -15.03 -14.91 -14.13
C SER A 297 -14.89 -16.25 -13.41
N VAL A 298 -14.69 -17.35 -14.16
CA VAL A 298 -14.47 -18.68 -13.61
C VAL A 298 -13.27 -18.74 -12.66
N ILE A 299 -12.24 -17.92 -12.90
CA ILE A 299 -11.05 -17.85 -12.04
C ILE A 299 -11.44 -17.47 -10.60
N ARG A 300 -12.41 -16.57 -10.42
CA ARG A 300 -12.92 -16.16 -9.10
C ARG A 300 -13.72 -17.25 -8.39
N THR A 301 -14.14 -18.27 -9.11
CA THR A 301 -15.02 -19.34 -8.60
C THR A 301 -14.28 -20.63 -8.27
N VAL A 302 -12.99 -20.73 -8.59
CA VAL A 302 -12.16 -21.89 -8.25
C VAL A 302 -12.01 -21.98 -6.73
N LYS A 303 -12.67 -22.98 -6.13
CA LYS A 303 -12.66 -23.26 -4.69
C LYS A 303 -11.77 -24.48 -4.44
N PRO A 304 -10.46 -24.31 -4.22
CA PRO A 304 -9.88 -23.20 -3.48
C PRO A 304 -9.00 -22.26 -4.34
N ASN A 305 -8.84 -21.00 -3.91
CA ASN A 305 -7.66 -20.21 -4.28
C ASN A 305 -6.40 -20.99 -3.85
N PRO A 306 -5.26 -20.86 -4.54
CA PRO A 306 -4.04 -21.52 -4.09
C PRO A 306 -3.71 -21.04 -2.68
N ALA A 307 -3.26 -21.96 -1.81
CA ALA A 307 -2.76 -21.59 -0.49
C ALA A 307 -1.67 -20.51 -0.64
N VAL A 308 -1.64 -19.54 0.27
CA VAL A 308 -0.60 -18.50 0.23
C VAL A 308 0.73 -19.12 0.67
N VAL A 309 1.73 -19.05 -0.21
CA VAL A 309 3.07 -19.56 0.08
C VAL A 309 4.08 -18.44 0.17
N ARG A 310 4.98 -18.54 1.15
CA ARG A 310 6.07 -17.61 1.41
C ARG A 310 7.32 -18.41 1.75
N GLY A 311 8.40 -18.19 1.02
CA GLY A 311 9.64 -18.92 1.25
C GLY A 311 10.80 -18.43 0.40
N PHE A 312 11.58 -19.37 -0.11
CA PHE A 312 12.85 -19.06 -0.77
C PHE A 312 12.98 -19.70 -2.14
N MET A 313 13.70 -19.02 -3.02
CA MET A 313 14.28 -19.62 -4.21
C MET A 313 15.66 -20.19 -3.87
N SER A 314 15.93 -21.42 -4.32
CA SER A 314 17.22 -22.06 -4.09
C SER A 314 17.56 -23.15 -5.11
N GLY A 315 18.83 -23.17 -5.51
CA GLY A 315 19.47 -24.33 -6.13
C GLY A 315 20.44 -25.09 -5.21
N GLY A 316 20.73 -24.57 -4.02
CA GLY A 316 21.76 -25.07 -3.10
C GLY A 316 21.22 -26.00 -2.02
N LEU A 317 20.91 -27.25 -2.38
CA LEU A 317 20.09 -28.15 -1.53
C LEU A 317 20.82 -28.82 -0.35
N ARG A 318 22.15 -28.94 -0.42
CA ARG A 318 23.02 -29.56 0.63
C ARG A 318 22.47 -30.88 1.19
N GLY A 319 22.04 -31.79 0.31
CA GLY A 319 21.49 -33.10 0.71
C GLY A 319 20.19 -33.02 1.53
N GLY A 320 19.39 -31.97 1.31
CA GLY A 320 18.12 -31.74 2.00
C GLY A 320 18.24 -30.91 3.28
N GLN A 321 19.46 -30.54 3.70
CA GLN A 321 19.63 -29.67 4.87
C GLN A 321 19.01 -28.29 4.64
N SER A 322 19.15 -27.73 3.43
CA SER A 322 18.58 -26.41 3.14
C SER A 322 17.06 -26.38 3.30
N PHE A 323 16.33 -27.46 3.00
CA PHE A 323 14.88 -27.53 3.23
C PHE A 323 14.52 -27.51 4.72
N ARG A 324 15.27 -28.24 5.54
CA ARG A 324 15.07 -28.24 7.00
C ARG A 324 15.35 -26.86 7.60
N ASP A 325 16.39 -26.19 7.15
CA ASP A 325 16.74 -24.86 7.64
C ASP A 325 15.66 -23.84 7.22
N MET A 326 15.21 -23.88 5.96
CA MET A 326 14.12 -23.03 5.49
C MET A 326 12.84 -23.20 6.33
N ALA A 327 12.44 -24.44 6.62
CA ALA A 327 11.24 -24.71 7.40
C ALA A 327 11.41 -24.34 8.88
N ASN A 328 12.46 -24.83 9.52
CA ASN A 328 12.61 -24.77 10.98
C ASN A 328 13.22 -23.45 11.47
N ASP A 329 14.20 -22.91 10.75
CA ASP A 329 14.95 -21.73 11.19
C ASP A 329 14.34 -20.45 10.60
N TRP A 330 13.74 -20.56 9.41
CA TRP A 330 13.18 -19.41 8.69
C TRP A 330 11.66 -19.35 8.64
N ASN A 331 10.95 -20.40 9.09
CA ASN A 331 9.49 -20.49 9.03
C ASN A 331 8.92 -20.37 7.60
N ALA A 332 9.69 -20.77 6.59
CA ALA A 332 9.19 -20.86 5.23
C ALA A 332 8.21 -22.02 5.09
N ASN A 333 7.18 -21.86 4.25
CA ASN A 333 6.25 -22.93 3.92
C ASN A 333 6.37 -23.39 2.46
N ALA A 334 7.29 -22.81 1.68
CA ALA A 334 7.57 -23.23 0.31
C ALA A 334 9.01 -23.02 -0.13
N VAL A 335 9.38 -23.74 -1.19
CA VAL A 335 10.64 -23.58 -1.92
C VAL A 335 10.38 -23.52 -3.43
N ARG A 336 10.89 -22.46 -4.08
CA ARG A 336 11.00 -22.36 -5.53
C ARG A 336 12.30 -23.01 -5.97
N LEU A 337 12.18 -24.23 -6.49
CA LEU A 337 13.26 -25.16 -6.74
C LEU A 337 13.78 -25.02 -8.17
N GLN A 338 15.01 -24.53 -8.29
CA GLN A 338 15.67 -24.38 -9.58
C GLN A 338 16.06 -25.73 -10.18
N LEU A 339 15.39 -26.14 -11.25
CA LEU A 339 15.57 -27.48 -11.79
C LEU A 339 16.98 -27.73 -12.36
N TRP A 340 17.61 -26.71 -12.94
CA TRP A 340 18.95 -26.84 -13.52
C TRP A 340 20.02 -27.24 -12.49
N SER A 341 19.81 -27.01 -11.18
CA SER A 341 20.80 -27.33 -10.13
C SER A 341 20.69 -28.77 -9.58
N VAL A 342 19.66 -29.52 -9.97
CA VAL A 342 19.33 -30.82 -9.36
C VAL A 342 20.08 -31.97 -10.04
N GLY A 343 20.23 -31.92 -11.36
CA GLY A 343 20.75 -33.00 -12.19
C GLY A 343 22.12 -32.74 -12.82
N PRO A 344 22.69 -33.75 -13.52
CA PRO A 344 23.76 -33.49 -14.48
C PRO A 344 23.27 -32.54 -15.58
N LYS A 345 24.14 -31.65 -16.05
CA LYS A 345 23.80 -30.59 -17.01
C LYS A 345 24.31 -30.94 -18.41
N PRO A 346 23.55 -30.61 -19.48
CA PRO A 346 22.18 -30.08 -19.44
C PRO A 346 21.19 -31.14 -18.92
N THR A 347 20.15 -30.75 -18.17
CA THR A 347 19.28 -31.72 -17.49
C THR A 347 18.34 -32.46 -18.42
N TRP A 348 18.18 -32.01 -19.66
CA TRP A 348 17.19 -32.49 -20.63
C TRP A 348 17.73 -33.48 -21.69
N THR A 349 19.04 -33.78 -21.69
CA THR A 349 19.60 -34.74 -22.66
C THR A 349 19.10 -36.16 -22.37
N GLU A 350 19.06 -37.04 -23.38
CA GLU A 350 18.54 -38.40 -23.24
C GLU A 350 19.25 -39.21 -22.13
N GLU A 351 20.57 -39.01 -21.98
CA GLU A 351 21.39 -39.62 -20.92
C GLU A 351 21.13 -39.02 -19.54
N ASN A 352 21.04 -37.68 -19.44
CA ASN A 352 20.96 -36.98 -18.17
C ASN A 352 19.54 -36.91 -17.60
N TYR A 353 18.52 -36.86 -18.44
CA TYR A 353 17.14 -36.58 -18.04
C TYR A 353 16.57 -37.62 -17.07
N PRO A 354 16.76 -38.94 -17.25
CA PRO A 354 16.36 -39.93 -16.24
C PRO A 354 17.04 -39.71 -14.89
N VAL A 355 18.34 -39.40 -14.88
CA VAL A 355 19.12 -39.15 -13.65
C VAL A 355 18.67 -37.86 -12.96
N PHE A 356 18.36 -36.82 -13.74
CA PHE A 356 17.76 -35.59 -13.24
C PHE A 356 16.41 -35.85 -12.57
N LEU A 357 15.52 -36.63 -13.20
CA LEU A 357 14.22 -36.99 -12.65
C LEU A 357 14.34 -37.75 -11.31
N ASP A 358 15.29 -38.68 -11.19
CA ASP A 358 15.55 -39.41 -9.93
C ASP A 358 15.98 -38.46 -8.79
N ARG A 359 16.82 -37.48 -9.11
CA ARG A 359 17.28 -36.48 -8.14
C ARG A 359 16.21 -35.46 -7.80
N LEU A 360 15.38 -35.07 -8.76
CA LEU A 360 14.23 -34.19 -8.55
C LEU A 360 13.22 -34.83 -7.62
N GLU A 361 12.86 -36.09 -7.87
CA GLU A 361 11.99 -36.86 -6.99
C GLU A 361 12.54 -36.92 -5.56
N THR A 362 13.85 -37.16 -5.42
CA THR A 362 14.52 -37.15 -4.11
C THR A 362 14.44 -35.79 -3.43
N ALA A 363 14.67 -34.69 -4.16
CA ALA A 363 14.59 -33.34 -3.61
C ALA A 363 13.16 -32.98 -3.19
N VAL A 364 12.16 -33.33 -4.00
CA VAL A 364 10.74 -33.10 -3.70
C VAL A 364 10.33 -33.87 -2.45
N ARG A 365 10.74 -35.14 -2.31
CA ARG A 365 10.51 -35.92 -1.09
C ARG A 365 11.14 -35.26 0.13
N GLN A 366 12.39 -34.81 0.04
CA GLN A 366 13.07 -34.14 1.16
C GLN A 366 12.41 -32.82 1.56
N ALA A 367 11.93 -32.03 0.59
CA ALA A 367 11.21 -30.80 0.86
C ALA A 367 9.84 -31.08 1.52
N ARG A 368 9.11 -32.09 1.03
CA ARG A 368 7.87 -32.58 1.64
C ARG A 368 8.08 -33.02 3.07
N ASP A 369 9.10 -33.83 3.34
CA ASP A 369 9.44 -34.32 4.68
C ASP A 369 9.81 -33.18 5.64
N ALA A 370 10.29 -32.05 5.11
CA ALA A 370 10.55 -30.82 5.87
C ALA A 370 9.30 -29.93 6.05
N GLY A 371 8.16 -30.28 5.46
CA GLY A 371 6.90 -29.51 5.54
C GLY A 371 6.79 -28.37 4.52
N LEU A 372 7.63 -28.36 3.47
CA LEU A 372 7.60 -27.32 2.43
C LEU A 372 6.76 -27.75 1.23
N LYS A 373 6.00 -26.80 0.68
CA LYS A 373 5.46 -26.91 -0.67
C LYS A 373 6.56 -26.65 -1.71
N VAL A 374 6.56 -27.40 -2.79
CA VAL A 374 7.59 -27.33 -3.84
C VAL A 374 7.02 -26.66 -5.08
N ILE A 375 7.80 -25.73 -5.63
CA ILE A 375 7.55 -25.03 -6.88
C ILE A 375 8.72 -25.34 -7.83
N PRO A 376 8.67 -26.43 -8.62
CA PRO A 376 9.71 -26.70 -9.61
C PRO A 376 9.65 -25.65 -10.71
N VAL A 377 10.81 -25.05 -11.03
CA VAL A 377 10.93 -24.00 -12.05
C VAL A 377 12.02 -24.33 -13.08
N ALA A 378 11.66 -24.24 -14.37
CA ALA A 378 12.61 -24.45 -15.47
C ALA A 378 13.48 -23.20 -15.67
N PHE A 379 14.80 -23.36 -15.54
CA PHE A 379 15.81 -22.28 -15.71
C PHE A 379 16.62 -22.41 -16.99
N GLU A 380 16.59 -23.57 -17.62
CA GLU A 380 17.31 -23.86 -18.85
C GLU A 380 16.32 -24.18 -19.97
N VAL A 381 16.71 -23.86 -21.20
CA VAL A 381 15.93 -24.22 -22.39
C VAL A 381 16.22 -25.69 -22.70
N PRO A 382 15.19 -26.56 -22.78
CA PRO A 382 15.38 -28.00 -22.86
C PRO A 382 15.81 -28.53 -24.24
N CYS A 383 16.63 -27.79 -24.98
CA CYS A 383 17.17 -28.18 -26.29
C CYS A 383 18.47 -27.44 -26.64
N GLU A 384 19.19 -27.94 -27.65
CA GLU A 384 20.38 -27.27 -28.19
C GLU A 384 20.02 -25.96 -28.90
N LEU A 385 20.69 -24.86 -28.53
CA LEU A 385 20.45 -23.54 -29.12
C LEU A 385 21.32 -23.24 -30.35
N ASN A 386 22.50 -23.87 -30.48
CA ASN A 386 23.44 -23.67 -31.60
C ASN A 386 23.74 -22.20 -31.94
N GLY A 387 23.85 -21.34 -30.91
CA GLY A 387 24.14 -19.91 -31.06
C GLY A 387 22.96 -19.04 -31.49
N LYS A 388 21.75 -19.60 -31.58
CA LYS A 388 20.50 -18.88 -31.85
C LYS A 388 19.76 -18.53 -30.56
N GLU A 389 18.83 -17.59 -30.62
CA GLU A 389 17.86 -17.40 -29.53
C GLU A 389 16.86 -18.56 -29.51
N MET A 390 16.33 -18.91 -28.33
CA MET A 390 15.41 -20.05 -28.19
C MET A 390 14.19 -19.98 -29.09
N TRP A 391 13.69 -18.76 -29.35
CA TRP A 391 12.49 -18.50 -30.16
C TRP A 391 12.71 -18.82 -31.65
N GLU A 392 13.97 -18.95 -32.09
CA GLU A 392 14.35 -19.26 -33.46
C GLU A 392 14.68 -20.75 -33.66
N VAL A 393 14.66 -21.54 -32.58
CA VAL A 393 15.03 -22.95 -32.60
C VAL A 393 13.79 -23.80 -32.95
N PRO A 394 13.78 -24.50 -34.11
CA PRO A 394 12.70 -25.42 -34.43
C PRO A 394 12.62 -26.54 -33.39
N GLY A 395 11.42 -26.87 -32.93
CA GLY A 395 11.22 -27.96 -31.98
C GLY A 395 11.31 -27.57 -30.49
N VAL A 396 11.51 -26.29 -30.17
CA VAL A 396 11.67 -25.82 -28.78
C VAL A 396 10.42 -26.05 -27.94
N GLU A 397 9.22 -25.85 -28.52
CA GLU A 397 7.95 -26.11 -27.83
C GLU A 397 7.80 -27.59 -27.49
N GLU A 398 8.07 -28.48 -28.46
CA GLU A 398 8.01 -29.92 -28.26
C GLU A 398 9.03 -30.38 -27.21
N ALA A 399 10.19 -29.73 -27.13
CA ALA A 399 11.18 -29.99 -26.10
C ALA A 399 10.67 -29.61 -24.71
N PHE A 400 10.07 -28.43 -24.54
CA PHE A 400 9.43 -28.04 -23.27
C PHE A 400 8.27 -28.96 -22.89
N ILE A 401 7.44 -29.37 -23.87
CA ILE A 401 6.34 -30.30 -23.62
C ILE A 401 6.89 -31.62 -23.07
N ARG A 402 7.90 -32.22 -23.73
CA ARG A 402 8.53 -33.46 -23.23
C ARG A 402 9.14 -33.28 -21.84
N TYR A 403 9.83 -32.17 -21.63
CA TYR A 403 10.49 -31.83 -20.36
C TYR A 403 9.48 -31.73 -19.21
N TRP A 404 8.34 -31.07 -19.42
CA TRP A 404 7.31 -30.93 -18.39
C TRP A 404 6.49 -32.21 -18.21
N THR A 405 6.13 -32.94 -19.27
CA THR A 405 5.36 -34.18 -19.13
C THR A 405 6.13 -35.24 -18.35
N GLY A 406 7.44 -35.40 -18.58
CA GLY A 406 8.26 -36.35 -17.83
C GLY A 406 8.41 -35.98 -16.35
N ILE A 407 8.50 -34.68 -16.03
CA ILE A 407 8.48 -34.20 -14.63
C ILE A 407 7.14 -34.49 -13.96
N VAL A 408 6.02 -34.22 -14.63
CA VAL A 408 4.67 -34.45 -14.10
C VAL A 408 4.41 -35.93 -13.84
N GLU A 409 4.78 -36.80 -14.78
CA GLU A 409 4.69 -38.26 -14.61
C GLU A 409 5.52 -38.71 -13.42
N ARG A 410 6.76 -38.21 -13.30
CA ARG A 410 7.64 -38.59 -12.22
C ARG A 410 7.13 -38.16 -10.84
N LEU A 411 6.59 -36.96 -10.74
CA LEU A 411 6.17 -36.37 -9.47
C LEU A 411 4.71 -36.69 -9.10
N ALA A 412 4.00 -37.48 -9.90
CA ALA A 412 2.62 -37.87 -9.64
C ALA A 412 2.36 -38.45 -8.22
N PRO A 413 3.27 -39.25 -7.61
CA PRO A 413 3.09 -39.72 -6.23
C PRO A 413 3.21 -38.64 -5.15
N TYR A 414 3.74 -37.46 -5.50
CA TYR A 414 4.07 -36.36 -4.57
C TYR A 414 3.25 -35.10 -4.83
N ARG A 415 2.10 -35.20 -5.51
CA ARG A 415 1.24 -34.06 -5.85
C ARG A 415 0.82 -33.24 -4.63
N ASP A 416 0.65 -33.88 -3.48
CA ASP A 416 0.34 -33.21 -2.21
C ASP A 416 1.45 -32.25 -1.74
N ALA A 417 2.69 -32.46 -2.17
CA ALA A 417 3.82 -31.59 -1.88
C ALA A 417 3.98 -30.45 -2.90
N LEU A 418 3.35 -30.53 -4.07
CA LEU A 418 3.49 -29.53 -5.13
C LEU A 418 2.50 -28.37 -4.89
N TRP A 419 2.98 -27.14 -5.03
CA TRP A 419 2.09 -25.98 -5.07
C TRP A 419 1.66 -25.68 -6.51
N GLY A 420 2.63 -25.65 -7.43
CA GLY A 420 2.38 -25.48 -8.86
C GLY A 420 3.64 -25.68 -9.70
N TYR A 421 3.45 -25.89 -11.01
CA TYR A 421 4.53 -26.03 -11.99
C TYR A 421 4.87 -24.67 -12.60
N ASP A 422 6.07 -24.15 -12.34
CA ASP A 422 6.53 -22.85 -12.83
C ASP A 422 7.26 -22.99 -14.16
N LEU A 423 6.54 -22.65 -15.24
CA LEU A 423 6.80 -23.18 -16.58
C LEU A 423 8.17 -22.80 -17.15
N PHE A 424 8.63 -21.58 -16.92
CA PHE A 424 9.93 -21.10 -17.38
C PHE A 424 10.30 -19.76 -16.72
N ASN A 425 11.50 -19.72 -16.15
CA ASN A 425 12.05 -18.53 -15.52
C ASN A 425 12.50 -17.49 -16.55
N GLU A 426 12.07 -16.25 -16.36
CA GLU A 426 12.48 -15.09 -17.16
C GLU A 426 12.38 -15.29 -18.69
N PRO A 427 11.18 -15.53 -19.24
CA PRO A 427 10.97 -15.64 -20.69
C PRO A 427 11.40 -14.35 -21.41
N LEU A 428 12.55 -14.39 -22.08
CA LEU A 428 13.21 -13.23 -22.70
C LEU A 428 13.63 -13.51 -24.14
N ALA A 429 13.36 -12.58 -25.05
CA ALA A 429 13.85 -12.56 -26.43
C ALA A 429 14.66 -11.27 -26.62
N ARG A 430 15.99 -11.33 -26.75
CA ARG A 430 16.82 -10.11 -26.76
C ARG A 430 16.59 -9.31 -28.04
N ALA A 431 16.42 -10.00 -29.17
CA ALA A 431 16.02 -9.38 -30.43
C ALA A 431 14.63 -8.72 -30.39
N GLN A 432 13.75 -9.19 -29.49
CA GLN A 432 12.44 -8.58 -29.27
C GLN A 432 12.46 -7.69 -28.03
N LEU A 433 13.61 -7.38 -27.41
CA LEU A 433 13.61 -6.44 -26.30
C LEU A 433 13.13 -5.07 -26.83
N PRO A 434 12.26 -4.40 -26.07
CA PRO A 434 11.87 -4.74 -24.71
C PRO A 434 10.45 -5.35 -24.57
N TYR A 435 10.02 -6.09 -25.59
CA TYR A 435 8.74 -6.80 -25.64
C TYR A 435 8.82 -8.18 -24.98
N ALA A 436 7.71 -8.62 -24.38
CA ALA A 436 7.52 -10.03 -24.08
C ALA A 436 7.62 -10.84 -25.37
N PRO A 437 8.29 -12.01 -25.38
CA PRO A 437 8.35 -12.87 -26.56
C PRO A 437 6.93 -13.21 -27.00
N VAL A 438 6.56 -12.87 -28.24
CA VAL A 438 5.19 -13.08 -28.74
C VAL A 438 4.80 -14.56 -28.77
N GLU A 439 5.79 -15.43 -28.89
CA GLU A 439 5.67 -16.89 -28.92
C GLU A 439 5.41 -17.48 -27.53
N TRP A 440 5.86 -16.81 -26.45
CA TRP A 440 5.85 -17.38 -25.10
C TRP A 440 4.45 -17.75 -24.62
N ARG A 441 3.46 -16.85 -24.83
CA ARG A 441 2.09 -17.09 -24.39
C ARG A 441 1.51 -18.35 -25.03
N GLN A 442 1.67 -18.51 -26.34
CA GLN A 442 1.13 -19.67 -27.06
C GLN A 442 1.82 -20.97 -26.64
N MET A 443 3.15 -20.93 -26.45
CA MET A 443 3.91 -22.06 -25.95
C MET A 443 3.45 -22.47 -24.53
N ALA A 444 3.24 -21.50 -23.63
CA ALA A 444 2.72 -21.75 -22.29
C ALA A 444 1.31 -22.37 -22.30
N VAL A 445 0.42 -21.97 -23.23
CA VAL A 445 -0.88 -22.63 -23.43
C VAL A 445 -0.71 -24.09 -23.83
N ASN A 446 0.20 -24.37 -24.77
CA ASN A 446 0.41 -25.72 -25.28
C ASN A 446 1.06 -26.65 -24.23
N ILE A 447 2.03 -26.13 -23.47
CA ILE A 447 2.61 -26.81 -22.30
C ILE A 447 1.52 -27.08 -21.25
N THR A 448 0.71 -26.09 -20.90
CA THR A 448 -0.40 -26.24 -19.95
C THR A 448 -1.36 -27.35 -20.37
N LYS A 449 -1.79 -27.37 -21.64
CA LYS A 449 -2.64 -28.45 -22.17
C LYS A 449 -1.98 -29.82 -22.09
N ALA A 450 -0.66 -29.90 -22.28
CA ALA A 450 0.08 -31.14 -22.14
C ALA A 450 0.13 -31.63 -20.70
N ILE A 451 0.42 -30.73 -19.75
CA ILE A 451 0.41 -31.04 -18.31
C ILE A 451 -0.99 -31.49 -17.89
N ARG A 452 -2.06 -30.80 -18.31
CA ARG A 452 -3.45 -31.11 -17.93
C ARG A 452 -3.94 -32.50 -18.36
N ARG A 453 -3.32 -33.12 -19.37
CA ARG A 453 -3.62 -34.52 -19.75
C ARG A 453 -3.12 -35.53 -18.71
N LEU A 454 -2.13 -35.15 -17.90
CA LEU A 454 -1.49 -36.00 -16.91
C LEU A 454 -1.88 -35.59 -15.48
N ASP A 455 -1.98 -34.29 -15.24
CA ASP A 455 -2.33 -33.68 -13.96
C ASP A 455 -3.41 -32.60 -14.14
N PRO A 456 -4.69 -32.94 -13.90
CA PRO A 456 -5.79 -32.00 -14.06
C PRO A 456 -5.84 -30.93 -12.96
N ASP A 457 -5.11 -31.10 -11.85
CA ASP A 457 -5.43 -30.39 -10.60
C ASP A 457 -4.34 -29.48 -10.06
N THR A 458 -3.06 -29.79 -10.25
CA THR A 458 -1.95 -28.95 -9.75
C THR A 458 -1.93 -27.58 -10.43
N TRP A 459 -1.61 -26.51 -9.70
CA TRP A 459 -1.56 -25.17 -10.31
C TRP A 459 -0.47 -25.06 -11.38
N ILE A 460 -0.74 -24.27 -12.42
CA ILE A 460 0.30 -23.82 -13.34
C ILE A 460 0.74 -22.43 -12.91
N ILE A 461 2.04 -22.17 -12.88
CA ILE A 461 2.59 -20.84 -12.65
C ILE A 461 3.13 -20.34 -13.99
N TYR A 462 2.57 -19.21 -14.42
CA TYR A 462 2.93 -18.54 -15.66
C TYR A 462 3.67 -17.25 -15.34
N GLU A 463 4.96 -17.24 -15.62
CA GLU A 463 5.75 -16.01 -15.59
C GLU A 463 5.46 -15.12 -16.79
N VAL A 464 5.22 -13.84 -16.52
CA VAL A 464 4.97 -12.86 -17.57
C VAL A 464 6.28 -12.47 -18.28
N GLY A 465 6.21 -12.26 -19.58
CA GLY A 465 7.33 -11.68 -20.33
C GLY A 465 7.26 -10.15 -20.37
N PRO A 466 8.36 -9.47 -20.71
CA PRO A 466 9.71 -10.02 -20.83
C PRO A 466 10.36 -10.23 -19.47
N GLY A 467 11.08 -11.35 -19.31
CA GLY A 467 11.98 -11.58 -18.18
C GLY A 467 11.32 -11.50 -16.80
N GLY A 468 10.06 -11.93 -16.66
CA GLY A 468 9.33 -11.86 -15.39
C GLY A 468 8.89 -10.44 -14.99
N GLY A 469 8.92 -9.44 -15.88
CA GLY A 469 8.64 -8.05 -15.50
C GLY A 469 7.15 -7.75 -15.22
N TRP A 470 6.86 -7.06 -14.11
CA TRP A 470 5.48 -6.70 -13.70
C TRP A 470 4.67 -5.92 -14.76
N ARG A 471 5.33 -5.22 -15.69
CA ARG A 471 4.65 -4.53 -16.82
C ARG A 471 4.02 -5.48 -17.83
N GLY A 472 4.45 -6.75 -17.85
CA GLY A 472 3.80 -7.79 -18.66
C GLY A 472 2.31 -7.96 -18.35
N PHE A 473 1.82 -7.42 -17.22
CA PHE A 473 0.41 -7.42 -16.84
C PHE A 473 -0.44 -6.33 -17.53
N GLU A 474 0.16 -5.30 -18.13
CA GLU A 474 -0.59 -4.17 -18.74
C GLU A 474 -1.55 -4.61 -19.84
N ASP A 475 -1.14 -5.60 -20.64
CA ASP A 475 -1.91 -6.15 -21.74
C ASP A 475 -2.22 -7.64 -21.58
N LEU A 476 -1.87 -8.25 -20.45
CA LEU A 476 -2.11 -9.68 -20.25
C LEU A 476 -3.61 -10.02 -20.25
N VAL A 477 -3.94 -11.10 -20.95
CA VAL A 477 -5.23 -11.79 -20.86
C VAL A 477 -5.02 -13.19 -20.30
N PRO A 478 -5.91 -13.68 -19.42
CA PRO A 478 -5.73 -15.00 -18.81
C PRO A 478 -5.50 -16.11 -19.84
N LEU A 479 -4.60 -17.03 -19.50
CA LEU A 479 -4.45 -18.29 -20.23
C LEU A 479 -5.78 -19.08 -20.16
N PRO A 480 -6.10 -19.95 -21.14
CA PRO A 480 -7.34 -20.71 -21.22
C PRO A 480 -7.41 -21.87 -20.19
N ASP A 481 -7.01 -21.62 -18.94
CA ASP A 481 -7.03 -22.57 -17.83
C ASP A 481 -7.40 -21.83 -16.53
N PRO A 482 -8.36 -22.33 -15.74
CA PRO A 482 -8.81 -21.65 -14.53
C PRO A 482 -7.84 -21.79 -13.34
N LYS A 483 -6.88 -22.72 -13.40
CA LYS A 483 -5.91 -23.02 -12.34
C LYS A 483 -4.50 -22.53 -12.72
N VAL A 484 -4.41 -21.22 -13.01
CA VAL A 484 -3.16 -20.53 -13.33
C VAL A 484 -2.86 -19.44 -12.31
N ILE A 485 -1.63 -19.45 -11.80
CA ILE A 485 -1.02 -18.42 -10.96
C ILE A 485 -0.12 -17.58 -11.86
N TYR A 486 -0.24 -16.26 -11.77
CA TYR A 486 0.53 -15.34 -12.60
C TYR A 486 1.72 -14.81 -11.81
N SER A 487 2.92 -14.99 -12.35
CA SER A 487 4.18 -14.72 -11.66
C SER A 487 4.96 -13.57 -12.28
N PHE A 488 5.66 -12.80 -11.44
CA PHE A 488 6.63 -11.79 -11.83
C PHE A 488 7.78 -11.66 -10.82
N HIS A 489 8.86 -11.00 -11.23
CA HIS A 489 10.02 -10.65 -10.42
C HIS A 489 10.01 -9.15 -10.12
N PHE A 490 10.40 -8.75 -8.91
CA PHE A 490 10.40 -7.36 -8.48
C PHE A 490 11.73 -6.92 -7.86
N TYR A 491 12.54 -6.28 -8.68
CA TYR A 491 13.83 -5.69 -8.30
C TYR A 491 13.86 -4.16 -8.46
N GLU A 492 12.71 -3.54 -8.71
CA GLU A 492 12.65 -2.09 -8.91
C GLU A 492 12.77 -1.35 -7.57
N PRO A 493 13.64 -0.33 -7.44
CA PRO A 493 14.50 0.21 -8.50
C PRO A 493 15.82 -0.56 -8.66
N GLY A 494 16.15 -0.95 -9.90
CA GLY A 494 17.34 -1.75 -10.23
C GLY A 494 18.65 -1.13 -9.73
N ALA A 495 18.81 0.18 -9.90
CA ALA A 495 19.96 0.94 -9.42
C ALA A 495 20.20 0.83 -7.91
N PHE A 496 19.19 0.50 -7.10
CA PHE A 496 19.35 0.22 -5.67
C PHE A 496 19.59 -1.26 -5.39
N THR A 497 18.80 -2.15 -6.00
CA THR A 497 18.82 -3.59 -5.71
C THR A 497 20.03 -4.31 -6.29
N HIS A 498 20.67 -3.73 -7.31
CA HIS A 498 21.82 -4.29 -8.03
C HIS A 498 23.08 -3.40 -7.98
N GLN A 499 23.08 -2.33 -7.17
CA GLN A 499 24.24 -1.43 -7.06
C GLN A 499 25.54 -2.20 -6.85
N GLY A 500 26.58 -1.90 -7.63
CA GLY A 500 27.90 -2.54 -7.51
C GLY A 500 28.02 -4.00 -7.99
N ILE A 501 26.96 -4.66 -8.47
CA ILE A 501 27.00 -6.09 -8.84
C ILE A 501 27.94 -6.40 -10.02
N ALA A 502 27.97 -5.52 -11.03
CA ALA A 502 28.77 -5.73 -12.24
C ALA A 502 30.28 -5.79 -11.95
N ALA A 503 30.76 -4.97 -11.02
CA ALA A 503 32.16 -4.95 -10.62
C ALA A 503 32.58 -6.21 -9.86
N THR A 504 31.67 -6.79 -9.08
CA THR A 504 31.97 -8.01 -8.33
C THR A 504 31.98 -9.25 -9.22
N LEU A 505 31.14 -9.29 -10.26
CA LEU A 505 31.07 -10.42 -11.20
C LEU A 505 32.22 -10.40 -12.22
N LEU A 506 32.70 -9.23 -12.64
CA LEU A 506 33.75 -9.09 -13.65
C LEU A 506 35.18 -9.20 -13.09
N GLN A 507 35.35 -9.20 -11.76
CA GLN A 507 36.64 -9.35 -11.05
C GLN A 507 37.76 -8.39 -11.50
N ASP A 508 37.39 -7.26 -12.11
CA ASP A 508 38.33 -6.25 -12.57
C ASP A 508 38.71 -5.30 -11.42
N PRO A 509 40.01 -5.16 -11.06
CA PRO A 509 40.44 -4.31 -9.96
C PRO A 509 40.09 -2.82 -10.12
N GLY A 510 40.00 -2.32 -11.35
CA GLY A 510 39.61 -0.94 -11.65
C GLY A 510 38.11 -0.70 -11.48
N LEU A 511 37.29 -1.65 -11.94
CA LEU A 511 35.84 -1.66 -11.69
C LEU A 511 35.51 -1.81 -10.21
N LEU A 512 36.33 -2.53 -9.43
CA LEU A 512 36.11 -2.69 -7.99
C LEU A 512 36.33 -1.38 -7.21
N ALA A 513 37.36 -0.60 -7.57
CA ALA A 513 37.60 0.72 -7.01
C ALA A 513 36.47 1.71 -7.41
N LYS A 514 36.00 1.63 -8.66
CA LYS A 514 34.88 2.44 -9.16
C LYS A 514 33.53 2.04 -8.57
N ALA A 515 33.32 0.77 -8.23
CA ALA A 515 32.10 0.30 -7.59
C ALA A 515 31.91 0.85 -6.18
N GLN A 516 32.99 1.13 -5.46
CA GLN A 516 32.92 1.82 -4.17
C GLN A 516 32.32 3.24 -4.30
N GLU A 517 32.40 3.84 -5.49
CA GLU A 517 31.80 5.15 -5.81
C GLU A 517 30.34 5.06 -6.27
N THR A 518 29.85 3.86 -6.60
CA THR A 518 28.50 3.63 -7.15
C THR A 518 27.58 2.87 -6.19
N THR A 519 28.16 2.29 -5.13
CA THR A 519 27.45 1.86 -3.93
C THR A 519 27.13 3.04 -3.02
N GLY A 520 26.00 2.97 -2.31
CA GLY A 520 25.50 4.06 -1.45
C GLY A 520 24.13 4.59 -1.87
N VAL A 521 23.53 4.02 -2.91
CA VAL A 521 22.13 4.32 -3.28
C VAL A 521 21.24 3.93 -2.10
N VAL A 522 20.41 4.86 -1.63
CA VAL A 522 19.53 4.69 -0.45
C VAL A 522 18.06 4.63 -0.84
N TYR A 523 17.31 3.81 -0.11
CA TYR A 523 15.86 3.67 -0.15
C TYR A 523 15.28 3.87 1.28
N PRO A 524 14.09 4.49 1.47
CA PRO A 524 13.42 5.31 0.48
C PRO A 524 14.31 6.50 0.12
N GLY A 525 14.25 6.94 -1.12
CA GLY A 525 15.18 7.93 -1.63
C GLY A 525 14.99 8.19 -3.11
N PHE A 526 15.67 9.21 -3.61
CA PHE A 526 15.65 9.51 -5.03
C PHE A 526 16.51 8.50 -5.79
N ILE A 527 15.87 7.60 -6.53
CA ILE A 527 16.54 6.54 -7.29
C ILE A 527 15.94 6.53 -8.69
N GLY A 528 16.80 6.71 -9.69
CA GLY A 528 16.34 6.74 -11.07
C GLY A 528 15.44 7.93 -11.39
N GLY A 529 15.67 9.04 -10.67
CA GLY A 529 14.96 10.28 -10.88
C GLY A 529 13.48 10.28 -10.48
N ARG A 530 13.08 9.38 -9.57
CA ARG A 530 11.82 9.44 -8.81
C ARG A 530 12.13 9.25 -7.32
N TYR A 531 11.32 9.85 -6.44
CA TYR A 531 11.36 9.48 -5.04
C TYR A 531 10.74 8.09 -4.91
N ARG A 532 11.59 7.10 -4.61
CA ARG A 532 11.19 5.71 -4.44
C ARG A 532 10.89 5.50 -2.98
N ASP A 533 9.61 5.29 -2.69
CA ASP A 533 9.11 4.92 -1.38
C ASP A 533 8.04 3.82 -1.55
N ARG A 534 7.44 3.40 -0.43
CA ARG A 534 6.39 2.38 -0.45
C ARG A 534 5.24 2.71 -1.39
N LYS A 535 4.83 3.98 -1.42
CA LYS A 535 3.69 4.43 -2.23
C LYS A 535 4.04 4.35 -3.71
N GLU A 536 5.20 4.84 -4.11
CA GLU A 536 5.64 4.78 -5.52
C GLU A 536 5.84 3.34 -6.01
N MET A 537 6.37 2.44 -5.16
CA MET A 537 6.48 1.02 -5.51
C MET A 537 5.10 0.38 -5.68
N GLU A 538 4.15 0.70 -4.81
CA GLU A 538 2.76 0.24 -4.93
C GLU A 538 2.07 0.79 -6.19
N GLU A 539 2.29 2.06 -6.54
CA GLU A 539 1.82 2.65 -7.80
C GLU A 539 2.46 1.98 -9.02
N SER A 540 3.73 1.61 -8.95
CA SER A 540 4.39 0.85 -10.01
C SER A 540 3.72 -0.50 -10.21
N LEU A 541 3.26 -1.16 -9.14
CA LEU A 541 2.57 -2.44 -9.20
C LEU A 541 1.11 -2.36 -9.67
N GLN A 542 0.61 -1.17 -10.04
CA GLN A 542 -0.80 -0.97 -10.41
C GLN A 542 -1.29 -1.90 -11.53
N PRO A 543 -0.53 -2.19 -12.61
CA PRO A 543 -1.00 -3.14 -13.63
C PRO A 543 -1.23 -4.55 -13.09
N VAL A 544 -0.39 -5.01 -12.15
CA VAL A 544 -0.56 -6.32 -11.48
C VAL A 544 -1.81 -6.30 -10.61
N ILE A 545 -2.01 -5.23 -9.84
CA ILE A 545 -3.17 -5.03 -8.97
C ILE A 545 -4.46 -4.97 -9.80
N ASP A 546 -4.45 -4.28 -10.93
CA ASP A 546 -5.59 -4.15 -11.83
C ASP A 546 -5.91 -5.48 -12.50
N PHE A 547 -4.90 -6.23 -12.93
CA PHE A 547 -5.09 -7.58 -13.47
C PHE A 547 -5.70 -8.53 -12.42
N GLN A 548 -5.15 -8.54 -11.19
CA GLN A 548 -5.68 -9.32 -10.06
C GLN A 548 -7.14 -8.94 -9.79
N LYS A 549 -7.47 -7.65 -9.71
CA LYS A 549 -8.85 -7.19 -9.47
C LYS A 549 -9.78 -7.53 -10.63
N LYS A 550 -9.31 -7.36 -11.87
CA LYS A 550 -10.11 -7.58 -13.08
C LYS A 550 -10.49 -9.05 -13.20
N TYR A 551 -9.55 -9.98 -13.03
CA TYR A 551 -9.79 -11.39 -13.29
C TYR A 551 -9.94 -12.24 -12.02
N GLY A 552 -9.59 -11.73 -10.84
CA GLY A 552 -9.50 -12.51 -9.61
C GLY A 552 -8.34 -13.50 -9.60
N ALA A 553 -7.34 -13.28 -10.44
CA ALA A 553 -6.25 -14.23 -10.64
C ALA A 553 -5.25 -14.21 -9.47
N PRO A 554 -4.77 -15.38 -8.99
CA PRO A 554 -3.75 -15.45 -7.96
C PRO A 554 -2.40 -14.95 -8.51
N ILE A 555 -1.68 -14.20 -7.67
CA ILE A 555 -0.40 -13.57 -8.00
C ILE A 555 0.72 -14.18 -7.15
N PHE A 556 1.85 -14.44 -7.80
CA PHE A 556 3.08 -14.93 -7.20
C PHE A 556 4.25 -13.99 -7.52
N VAL A 557 5.04 -13.62 -6.53
CA VAL A 557 6.30 -12.90 -6.74
C VAL A 557 7.44 -13.92 -6.71
N GLY A 558 7.85 -14.40 -7.88
CA GLY A 558 8.84 -15.47 -8.02
C GLY A 558 10.22 -15.08 -7.50
N GLU A 559 10.60 -13.82 -7.67
CA GLU A 559 11.88 -13.30 -7.18
C GLU A 559 11.77 -11.85 -6.73
N PHE A 560 12.41 -11.55 -5.62
CA PHE A 560 12.77 -10.20 -5.21
C PHE A 560 13.96 -10.28 -4.26
N SER A 561 14.80 -9.25 -4.26
CA SER A 561 15.93 -9.13 -3.35
C SER A 561 16.50 -7.72 -3.32
N VAL A 562 17.51 -7.54 -2.48
CA VAL A 562 18.40 -6.39 -2.46
C VAL A 562 19.82 -6.87 -2.13
N ILE A 563 20.80 -6.36 -2.85
CA ILE A 563 22.21 -6.70 -2.70
C ILE A 563 22.72 -6.45 -1.27
N ALA A 564 23.59 -7.34 -0.77
CA ALA A 564 24.02 -7.38 0.62
C ALA A 564 24.78 -6.14 1.09
N TRP A 565 25.49 -5.48 0.17
CA TRP A 565 26.25 -4.27 0.45
C TRP A 565 25.46 -2.98 0.20
N ALA A 566 24.16 -3.06 -0.07
CA ALA A 566 23.30 -1.86 -0.02
C ALA A 566 23.30 -1.28 1.41
N PRO A 567 23.09 0.04 1.58
CA PRO A 567 22.97 0.65 2.90
C PRO A 567 21.94 -0.09 3.77
N VAL A 568 22.38 -0.59 4.92
CA VAL A 568 21.63 -1.57 5.73
C VAL A 568 20.23 -1.08 6.10
N ALA A 569 20.12 0.16 6.57
CA ALA A 569 18.83 0.76 6.93
C ALA A 569 17.88 0.82 5.73
N SER A 570 18.41 1.12 4.55
CA SER A 570 17.64 1.18 3.32
C SER A 570 17.19 -0.18 2.84
N ALA A 571 18.07 -1.18 2.88
CA ALA A 571 17.71 -2.54 2.51
C ALA A 571 16.63 -3.12 3.43
N VAL A 572 16.73 -2.85 4.75
CA VAL A 572 15.71 -3.20 5.74
C VAL A 572 14.37 -2.54 5.41
N GLN A 573 14.36 -1.24 5.11
CA GLN A 573 13.13 -0.52 4.81
C GLN A 573 12.50 -0.99 3.49
N TYR A 574 13.31 -1.23 2.46
CA TYR A 574 12.88 -1.77 1.16
C TYR A 574 12.18 -3.12 1.30
N LEU A 575 12.79 -4.07 2.02
CA LEU A 575 12.20 -5.39 2.21
C LEU A 575 10.92 -5.33 3.06
N LYS A 576 10.85 -4.44 4.07
CA LYS A 576 9.62 -4.22 4.84
C LYS A 576 8.48 -3.67 3.97
N ASP A 577 8.79 -2.72 3.10
CA ASP A 577 7.78 -2.10 2.24
C ASP A 577 7.28 -3.09 1.19
N LEU A 578 8.16 -3.84 0.53
CA LEU A 578 7.76 -4.87 -0.44
C LEU A 578 6.93 -5.99 0.20
N THR A 579 7.44 -6.61 1.26
CA THR A 579 6.70 -7.69 1.94
C THR A 579 5.37 -7.19 2.50
N GLY A 580 5.31 -5.92 2.96
CA GLY A 580 4.08 -5.27 3.36
C GLY A 580 3.10 -5.00 2.21
N ILE A 581 3.56 -4.71 1.00
CA ILE A 581 2.72 -4.61 -0.21
C ILE A 581 2.20 -5.99 -0.59
N PHE A 582 3.08 -7.00 -0.64
CA PHE A 582 2.69 -8.37 -0.99
C PHE A 582 1.64 -8.91 0.00
N GLN A 583 1.83 -8.67 1.30
CA GLN A 583 0.86 -9.02 2.33
C GLN A 583 -0.47 -8.27 2.16
N LYS A 584 -0.44 -6.97 1.84
CA LYS A 584 -1.66 -6.16 1.62
C LYS A 584 -2.55 -6.72 0.51
N TYR A 585 -1.95 -7.29 -0.54
CA TYR A 585 -2.68 -7.87 -1.67
C TYR A 585 -2.82 -9.40 -1.65
N GLY A 586 -2.36 -10.05 -0.57
CA GLY A 586 -2.42 -11.50 -0.40
C GLY A 586 -1.57 -12.27 -1.40
N TRP A 587 -0.45 -11.70 -1.86
CA TRP A 587 0.43 -12.33 -2.84
C TRP A 587 1.36 -13.35 -2.19
N SER A 588 1.53 -14.49 -2.86
CA SER A 588 2.57 -15.46 -2.52
C SER A 588 3.92 -14.96 -3.01
N TRP A 589 5.03 -15.36 -2.40
CA TRP A 589 6.35 -14.88 -2.82
C TRP A 589 7.50 -15.80 -2.42
N THR A 590 8.60 -15.75 -3.17
CA THR A 590 9.88 -16.35 -2.78
C THR A 590 11.02 -15.33 -2.81
N TYR A 591 11.77 -15.26 -1.72
CA TYR A 591 12.97 -14.42 -1.63
C TYR A 591 14.11 -15.09 -2.40
N HIS A 592 14.80 -14.32 -3.24
CA HIS A 592 15.98 -14.76 -3.99
C HIS A 592 17.23 -14.11 -3.33
N ALA A 593 18.27 -14.81 -2.88
CA ALA A 593 18.60 -16.22 -3.06
C ALA A 593 18.98 -16.90 -1.74
N PHE A 594 18.52 -18.13 -1.52
CA PHE A 594 18.94 -18.94 -0.37
C PHE A 594 20.06 -19.90 -0.78
N ARG A 595 21.28 -19.65 -0.28
CA ARG A 595 22.49 -20.48 -0.48
C ARG A 595 22.89 -20.74 -1.93
N GLU A 596 22.71 -19.73 -2.77
CA GLU A 596 23.08 -19.76 -4.18
C GLU A 596 24.14 -18.71 -4.50
N TYR A 597 23.85 -17.44 -4.16
CA TYR A 597 24.76 -16.32 -4.36
C TYR A 597 24.91 -15.51 -3.09
N GLN A 598 26.16 -15.24 -2.68
CA GLN A 598 26.46 -14.54 -1.43
C GLN A 598 25.93 -13.10 -1.44
N GLY A 599 25.94 -12.43 -2.60
CA GLY A 599 25.47 -11.05 -2.74
C GLY A 599 23.98 -10.84 -2.45
N TRP A 600 23.14 -11.86 -2.54
CA TRP A 600 21.72 -11.78 -2.12
C TRP A 600 21.41 -12.57 -0.86
N SER A 601 22.38 -13.31 -0.32
CA SER A 601 22.20 -14.18 0.82
C SER A 601 21.82 -13.41 2.08
N LEU A 602 20.86 -13.94 2.84
CA LEU A 602 20.48 -13.44 4.16
C LEU A 602 21.37 -13.97 5.29
N GLU A 603 22.18 -15.00 5.03
CA GLU A 603 23.11 -15.62 6.00
C GLU A 603 24.51 -14.94 6.05
N HIS A 604 24.73 -13.90 5.25
CA HIS A 604 26.01 -13.20 5.11
C HIS A 604 25.89 -11.73 5.59
N GLU A 605 27.02 -11.12 5.96
CA GLU A 605 27.04 -9.77 6.53
C GLU A 605 26.46 -8.70 5.58
N ASP A 606 25.84 -7.67 6.17
CA ASP A 606 25.22 -6.55 5.44
C ASP A 606 26.14 -5.32 5.41
N GLY A 607 26.04 -4.51 4.35
CA GLY A 607 26.63 -3.18 4.24
C GLY A 607 28.13 -3.15 3.94
N VAL A 608 28.75 -4.30 3.61
CA VAL A 608 30.18 -4.40 3.30
C VAL A 608 30.39 -4.79 1.85
N LEU A 609 30.98 -3.90 1.05
CA LEU A 609 31.46 -4.24 -0.29
C LEU A 609 32.86 -4.85 -0.18
N VAL A 610 32.99 -6.14 -0.45
CA VAL A 610 34.27 -6.87 -0.45
C VAL A 610 34.61 -7.37 -1.84
N LYS A 611 35.92 -7.51 -2.11
CA LYS A 611 36.44 -8.16 -3.31
C LYS A 611 35.88 -9.59 -3.40
N ASP A 612 35.45 -9.98 -4.61
CA ASP A 612 34.88 -11.30 -4.93
C ASP A 612 33.52 -11.63 -4.26
N ALA A 613 32.83 -10.65 -3.67
CA ALA A 613 31.62 -10.88 -2.85
C ALA A 613 31.82 -11.92 -1.75
N ASN A 614 33.06 -12.17 -1.30
CA ASN A 614 33.40 -13.13 -0.27
C ASN A 614 33.01 -12.62 1.13
N LEU A 615 31.71 -12.43 1.32
CA LEU A 615 31.11 -11.89 2.52
C LEU A 615 31.29 -12.86 3.67
N LYS A 616 31.46 -12.35 4.88
CA LYS A 616 31.53 -13.20 6.07
C LYS A 616 30.15 -13.78 6.36
N MET A 617 30.10 -15.09 6.64
CA MET A 617 28.90 -15.75 7.14
C MET A 617 28.63 -15.30 8.58
N VAL A 618 27.41 -14.80 8.81
CA VAL A 618 26.94 -14.32 10.13
C VAL A 618 25.70 -15.07 10.63
N GLY A 619 25.17 -16.00 9.83
CA GLY A 619 23.97 -16.78 10.13
C GLY A 619 22.68 -16.02 9.88
N MET A 620 22.53 -14.83 10.48
CA MET A 620 21.37 -13.96 10.31
C MET A 620 21.80 -12.50 10.13
N SER A 621 21.48 -11.93 8.97
CA SER A 621 21.69 -10.52 8.65
C SER A 621 20.51 -9.63 9.08
N LYS A 622 20.63 -8.30 8.96
CA LYS A 622 19.52 -7.38 9.23
C LYS A 622 18.42 -7.47 8.17
N ARG A 623 18.80 -7.70 6.91
CA ARG A 623 17.84 -8.12 5.87
C ARG A 623 17.15 -9.43 6.25
N GLY A 624 17.91 -10.37 6.81
CA GLY A 624 17.41 -11.67 7.27
C GLY A 624 16.35 -11.56 8.35
N GLU A 625 16.56 -10.71 9.36
CA GLU A 625 15.59 -10.44 10.42
C GLU A 625 14.24 -9.96 9.86
N VAL A 626 14.25 -9.12 8.82
CA VAL A 626 13.03 -8.62 8.17
C VAL A 626 12.27 -9.72 7.44
N ILE A 627 12.98 -10.54 6.67
CA ILE A 627 12.37 -11.65 5.93
C ILE A 627 11.83 -12.71 6.90
N LEU A 628 12.57 -13.05 7.96
CA LEU A 628 12.11 -13.94 9.00
C LEU A 628 10.82 -13.42 9.65
N GLU A 629 10.75 -12.11 9.97
CA GLU A 629 9.53 -11.51 10.52
C GLU A 629 8.34 -11.60 9.55
N ALA A 630 8.57 -11.37 8.25
CA ALA A 630 7.54 -11.53 7.23
C ALA A 630 7.08 -13.00 7.09
N LEU A 631 7.99 -13.96 7.23
CA LEU A 631 7.70 -15.40 7.18
C LEU A 631 6.93 -15.91 8.41
N LYS A 632 6.99 -15.23 9.56
CA LYS A 632 6.16 -15.58 10.74
C LYS A 632 4.66 -15.54 10.47
N ALA A 633 4.22 -14.81 9.44
CA ALA A 633 2.83 -14.85 8.99
C ALA A 633 2.36 -16.27 8.63
N ASN A 634 3.26 -17.15 8.19
CA ASN A 634 2.95 -18.55 7.88
C ASN A 634 2.46 -19.33 9.13
N SER A 635 2.91 -18.97 10.34
CA SER A 635 2.46 -19.62 11.58
C SER A 635 1.08 -19.15 12.02
N LYS A 636 0.68 -17.92 11.66
CA LYS A 636 -0.65 -17.38 11.97
C LYS A 636 -1.74 -17.97 11.08
N GLU A 637 -1.40 -18.27 9.82
CA GLU A 637 -2.34 -18.88 8.87
C GLU A 637 -2.53 -20.39 9.14
N LEU A 638 -1.53 -21.09 9.70
CA LEU A 638 -1.67 -22.48 10.18
C LEU A 638 -2.61 -22.59 11.40
N GLU A 639 -2.69 -21.55 12.25
CA GLU A 639 -3.65 -21.49 13.35
C GLU A 639 -5.09 -21.18 12.89
N GLU A 640 -5.28 -20.67 11.66
CA GLU A 640 -6.61 -20.40 11.07
C GLU A 640 -7.20 -21.60 10.31
N GLU A 641 -6.39 -22.59 9.92
CA GLU A 641 -6.86 -23.81 9.22
C GLU A 641 -7.28 -24.96 10.17
N GLU A 642 -6.96 -24.88 11.47
CA GLU A 642 -7.46 -25.79 12.51
C GLU A 642 -8.32 -25.04 13.56
N GLU A 643 -9.42 -24.40 13.14
CA GLU A 643 -10.53 -24.12 14.07
C GLU A 643 -11.35 -25.41 14.32
N GLU A 644 -10.73 -26.40 14.96
CA GLU A 644 -11.48 -27.22 15.92
C GLU A 644 -11.70 -26.38 17.18
N GLU A 645 -12.92 -26.38 17.72
CA GLU A 645 -13.22 -25.75 19.01
C GLU A 645 -12.26 -26.30 20.08
N GLU A 646 -11.25 -25.51 20.50
CA GLU A 646 -10.42 -25.89 21.65
C GLU A 646 -11.33 -26.03 22.89
N PRO A 647 -11.40 -27.21 23.53
CA PRO A 647 -12.19 -27.38 24.74
C PRO A 647 -11.54 -26.60 25.89
N ALA A 648 -12.38 -26.08 26.78
CA ALA A 648 -11.97 -25.41 28.02
C ALA A 648 -10.88 -26.21 28.77
N ALA A 649 -9.83 -25.54 29.25
CA ALA A 649 -8.86 -26.19 30.12
C ALA A 649 -9.55 -26.55 31.45
N GLU A 650 -9.74 -27.84 31.73
CA GLU A 650 -10.41 -28.34 32.94
C GLU A 650 -9.40 -29.04 33.86
N VAL A 651 -9.45 -28.70 35.15
CA VAL A 651 -8.77 -29.41 36.25
C VAL A 651 -9.85 -30.14 37.04
N ASP A 652 -9.98 -31.43 36.79
CA ASP A 652 -10.87 -32.35 37.52
C ASP A 652 -10.05 -33.13 38.56
N PHE A 653 -10.25 -32.83 39.84
CA PHE A 653 -9.44 -33.39 40.92
C PHE A 653 -9.69 -34.88 41.18
N SER A 654 -10.72 -35.48 40.57
CA SER A 654 -10.88 -36.95 40.55
C SER A 654 -9.88 -37.66 39.63
N ARG A 655 -9.29 -36.93 38.66
CA ARG A 655 -8.39 -37.47 37.61
C ARG A 655 -6.97 -36.92 37.69
N GLU A 656 -6.72 -35.99 38.60
CA GLU A 656 -5.45 -35.27 38.71
C GLU A 656 -4.34 -36.09 39.37
N ASN A 657 -3.12 -36.01 38.81
CA ASN A 657 -1.94 -36.62 39.41
C ASN A 657 -1.35 -35.69 40.48
N MET A 658 -1.65 -35.97 41.74
CA MET A 658 -1.22 -35.17 42.90
C MET A 658 0.31 -35.02 43.04
N LYS A 659 1.12 -35.88 42.41
CA LYS A 659 2.59 -35.75 42.42
C LYS A 659 3.10 -34.54 41.63
N THR A 660 2.27 -33.98 40.74
CA THR A 660 2.62 -32.80 39.91
C THR A 660 2.33 -31.47 40.61
N TRP A 661 1.72 -31.52 41.80
CA TRP A 661 1.41 -30.37 42.63
C TRP A 661 2.47 -30.21 43.72
N SER A 662 2.86 -28.97 43.99
CA SER A 662 3.71 -28.62 45.13
C SER A 662 2.86 -28.01 46.24
N SER A 663 3.33 -28.09 47.48
CA SER A 663 2.70 -27.43 48.63
C SER A 663 3.67 -26.49 49.33
N THR A 664 3.13 -25.50 50.03
CA THR A 664 3.89 -24.65 50.95
C THR A 664 3.94 -25.24 52.36
N ARG A 665 4.74 -24.61 53.22
CA ARG A 665 4.84 -24.97 54.64
C ARG A 665 3.46 -24.86 55.30
N GLY A 666 3.06 -25.89 56.04
CA GLY A 666 1.78 -25.92 56.75
C GLY A 666 0.61 -26.47 55.94
N ALA A 667 0.81 -26.81 54.65
CA ALA A 667 -0.22 -27.46 53.81
C ALA A 667 0.06 -28.95 53.61
N ALA A 668 -0.79 -29.80 54.19
CA ALA A 668 -0.90 -31.21 53.85
C ALA A 668 -2.10 -31.40 52.90
N PHE A 669 -1.92 -32.14 51.81
CA PHE A 669 -3.00 -32.34 50.84
C PHE A 669 -3.07 -33.78 50.33
N LYS A 670 -4.28 -34.18 49.94
CA LYS A 670 -4.59 -35.49 49.37
C LYS A 670 -5.85 -35.40 48.50
N ALA A 671 -5.98 -36.32 47.55
CA ALA A 671 -7.23 -36.49 46.81
C ALA A 671 -8.13 -37.48 47.55
N GLU A 672 -9.34 -37.06 47.92
CA GLU A 672 -10.37 -37.88 48.58
C GLU A 672 -11.77 -37.48 48.10
N ASN A 673 -12.65 -38.45 47.85
CA ASN A 673 -14.06 -38.23 47.48
C ASN A 673 -14.25 -37.23 46.32
N ASP A 674 -13.51 -37.43 45.23
CA ASP A 674 -13.52 -36.60 44.01
C ASP A 674 -13.13 -35.13 44.23
N ALA A 675 -12.43 -34.83 45.32
CA ALA A 675 -11.91 -33.50 45.63
C ALA A 675 -10.44 -33.57 46.04
N VAL A 676 -9.69 -32.49 45.81
CA VAL A 676 -8.47 -32.25 46.57
C VAL A 676 -8.84 -31.66 47.93
N VAL A 677 -8.33 -32.27 48.99
CA VAL A 677 -8.49 -31.81 50.38
C VAL A 677 -7.15 -31.27 50.84
N ILE A 678 -7.16 -30.05 51.36
CA ILE A 678 -5.99 -29.36 51.90
C ILE A 678 -6.26 -29.03 53.37
N ASP A 679 -5.46 -29.60 54.27
CA ASP A 679 -5.43 -29.25 55.69
C ASP A 679 -4.28 -28.26 55.91
N GLY A 680 -4.65 -27.03 56.29
CA GLY A 680 -3.75 -25.90 56.48
C GLY A 680 -3.59 -25.52 57.95
N THR A 681 -2.35 -25.25 58.37
CA THR A 681 -2.00 -24.82 59.74
C THR A 681 -1.38 -23.42 59.79
N ASP A 682 -1.33 -22.72 58.66
CA ASP A 682 -0.82 -21.35 58.53
C ASP A 682 -1.55 -20.60 57.39
N TRP A 683 -1.52 -19.27 57.41
CA TRP A 683 -2.05 -18.39 56.37
C TRP A 683 -1.46 -18.64 54.99
N ASP A 684 -0.23 -19.13 54.87
CA ASP A 684 0.37 -19.46 53.57
C ASP A 684 0.06 -20.90 53.11
N SER A 685 -0.80 -21.66 53.80
CA SER A 685 -1.10 -23.05 53.44
C SER A 685 -1.80 -23.14 52.08
N LYS A 686 -1.07 -23.53 51.04
CA LYS A 686 -1.56 -23.66 49.66
C LYS A 686 -0.87 -24.78 48.91
N ILE A 687 -1.55 -25.26 47.87
CA ILE A 687 -0.98 -26.13 46.84
C ILE A 687 -0.92 -25.38 45.52
N ASN A 688 0.08 -25.68 44.69
CA ASN A 688 0.33 -24.96 43.45
C ASN A 688 0.70 -25.90 42.30
N ARG A 689 0.34 -25.52 41.08
CA ARG A 689 0.77 -26.15 39.83
C ARG A 689 0.87 -25.10 38.72
N ASN A 690 1.76 -25.32 37.75
CA ASN A 690 1.79 -24.50 36.54
C ASN A 690 0.70 -24.94 35.55
N ILE A 691 -0.06 -23.99 35.02
CA ILE A 691 -1.03 -24.19 33.95
C ILE A 691 -0.66 -23.36 32.72
N ARG A 692 -1.21 -23.73 31.57
CA ARG A 692 -1.12 -22.94 30.33
C ARG A 692 -2.49 -22.41 29.94
N LEU A 693 -2.57 -21.12 29.66
CA LEU A 693 -3.73 -20.44 29.06
C LEU A 693 -3.20 -19.50 27.96
N LYS A 694 -3.98 -19.23 26.90
CA LYS A 694 -3.59 -18.27 25.86
C LYS A 694 -3.34 -16.91 26.51
N SER A 695 -2.26 -16.22 26.14
CA SER A 695 -1.93 -14.91 26.70
C SER A 695 -2.79 -13.81 26.07
N SER A 696 -3.05 -12.74 26.82
CA SER A 696 -3.93 -11.64 26.38
C SER A 696 -5.36 -12.07 26.00
N GLN A 697 -5.82 -13.22 26.49
CA GLN A 697 -7.13 -13.79 26.20
C GLN A 697 -8.03 -13.67 27.43
N ARG A 698 -9.30 -13.36 27.21
CA ARG A 698 -10.31 -13.33 28.27
C ARG A 698 -10.82 -14.75 28.54
N TYR A 699 -10.89 -15.10 29.82
CA TYR A 699 -11.39 -16.38 30.30
C TYR A 699 -12.42 -16.17 31.41
N ARG A 700 -13.34 -17.14 31.51
CA ARG A 700 -14.18 -17.37 32.68
C ARG A 700 -13.63 -18.58 33.43
N ILE A 701 -13.26 -18.41 34.70
CA ILE A 701 -12.99 -19.54 35.59
C ILE A 701 -14.26 -19.89 36.35
N GLU A 702 -14.61 -21.17 36.34
CA GLU A 702 -15.67 -21.74 37.14
C GLU A 702 -15.09 -22.82 38.04
N GLY A 703 -15.54 -22.91 39.29
CA GLY A 703 -15.03 -23.91 40.22
C GLY A 703 -16.04 -24.38 41.23
N VAL A 704 -15.88 -25.60 41.74
CA VAL A 704 -16.71 -26.15 42.83
C VAL A 704 -15.83 -26.47 44.03
N GLY A 705 -16.12 -25.85 45.17
CA GLY A 705 -15.35 -26.04 46.40
C GLY A 705 -16.09 -25.67 47.68
N ARG A 706 -15.48 -25.94 48.82
CA ARG A 706 -15.99 -25.61 50.17
C ARG A 706 -14.84 -25.43 51.17
N GLY A 707 -15.17 -25.15 52.43
CA GLY A 707 -14.20 -24.89 53.48
C GLY A 707 -13.72 -23.44 53.43
N LYS A 708 -12.45 -23.20 53.73
CA LYS A 708 -11.82 -21.87 53.68
C LYS A 708 -11.02 -21.73 52.38
N THR A 709 -11.69 -21.84 51.23
CA THR A 709 -11.03 -22.05 49.93
C THR A 709 -10.93 -20.77 49.11
N MET A 710 -9.71 -20.43 48.68
CA MET A 710 -9.42 -19.40 47.70
C MET A 710 -8.55 -19.95 46.57
N VAL A 711 -8.97 -19.76 45.33
CA VAL A 711 -8.20 -20.13 44.13
C VAL A 711 -7.60 -18.88 43.52
N ARG A 712 -6.32 -18.90 43.13
CA ARG A 712 -5.63 -17.75 42.55
C ARG A 712 -4.83 -18.12 41.31
N LEU A 713 -4.72 -17.18 40.37
CA LEU A 713 -3.77 -17.24 39.27
C LEU A 713 -2.76 -16.09 39.35
N GLN A 714 -1.49 -16.43 39.16
CA GLN A 714 -0.34 -15.54 39.33
C GLN A 714 0.69 -15.73 38.21
N ILE A 715 1.46 -14.67 37.91
CA ILE A 715 2.69 -14.79 37.13
C ILE A 715 3.83 -15.12 38.09
N GLY A 716 4.43 -16.31 37.96
CA GLY A 716 5.41 -16.80 38.92
C GLY A 716 4.84 -16.82 40.35
N TRP A 717 5.49 -16.10 41.27
CA TRP A 717 5.05 -15.91 42.67
C TRP A 717 4.56 -14.47 42.95
N GLY A 718 4.18 -13.73 41.91
CA GLY A 718 3.71 -12.35 42.00
C GLY A 718 2.29 -12.18 42.51
N LYS A 719 1.75 -10.95 42.42
CA LYS A 719 0.36 -10.65 42.78
C LYS A 719 -0.62 -11.42 41.88
N ALA A 720 -1.73 -11.89 42.46
CA ALA A 720 -2.76 -12.58 41.68
C ALA A 720 -3.51 -11.61 40.76
N PHE A 721 -3.71 -12.04 39.52
CA PHE A 721 -4.53 -11.32 38.53
C PHE A 721 -5.94 -11.92 38.42
N CYS A 722 -6.18 -13.09 39.02
CA CYS A 722 -7.50 -13.69 39.17
C CYS A 722 -7.60 -14.33 40.56
N GLU A 723 -8.74 -14.11 41.23
CA GLU A 723 -9.08 -14.74 42.51
C GLU A 723 -10.52 -15.27 42.45
N LEU A 724 -10.71 -16.54 42.83
CA LEU A 724 -11.99 -17.20 42.90
C LEU A 724 -12.23 -17.72 44.32
N ASN A 725 -13.17 -17.11 45.03
CA ASN A 725 -13.52 -17.47 46.40
C ASN A 725 -14.56 -18.59 46.42
N LEU A 726 -14.20 -19.76 46.94
CA LEU A 726 -15.09 -20.93 47.08
C LEU A 726 -15.40 -21.24 48.56
N SER A 727 -15.17 -20.28 49.48
CA SER A 727 -15.32 -20.51 50.92
C SER A 727 -16.78 -20.70 51.35
N GLY A 728 -17.08 -21.71 52.15
CA GLY A 728 -18.43 -21.99 52.67
C GLY A 728 -18.52 -23.36 53.33
N ASN A 729 -19.56 -23.61 54.13
CA ASN A 729 -19.71 -24.89 54.84
C ASN A 729 -20.09 -26.05 53.89
N GLU A 730 -20.80 -25.75 52.79
CA GLU A 730 -21.21 -26.72 51.77
C GLU A 730 -20.46 -26.51 50.45
N PHE A 731 -20.41 -27.53 49.59
CA PHE A 731 -19.87 -27.39 48.23
C PHE A 731 -20.69 -26.38 47.43
N ARG A 732 -20.03 -25.33 46.97
CA ARG A 732 -20.63 -24.28 46.16
C ARG A 732 -19.90 -24.09 44.85
N ARG A 733 -20.63 -23.66 43.83
CA ARG A 733 -20.05 -23.20 42.56
C ARG A 733 -19.69 -21.72 42.69
N GLY A 734 -18.49 -21.37 42.26
CA GLY A 734 -18.06 -19.98 42.07
C GLY A 734 -17.67 -19.74 40.62
N ILE A 735 -17.83 -18.50 40.17
CA ILE A 735 -17.48 -18.06 38.82
C ILE A 735 -16.82 -16.69 38.93
N THR A 736 -15.74 -16.47 38.18
CA THR A 736 -15.21 -15.12 37.93
C THR A 736 -14.62 -15.06 36.52
N GLU A 737 -14.45 -13.85 35.99
CA GLU A 737 -13.80 -13.62 34.70
C GLU A 737 -12.50 -12.87 34.91
N PHE A 738 -11.53 -13.16 34.06
CA PHE A 738 -10.22 -12.53 34.08
C PHE A 738 -9.61 -12.51 32.69
N THR A 739 -8.65 -11.63 32.48
CA THR A 739 -7.84 -11.58 31.26
C THR A 739 -6.45 -12.04 31.61
N THR A 740 -5.92 -13.00 30.85
CA THR A 740 -4.55 -13.47 31.05
C THR A 740 -3.56 -12.35 30.70
N PRO A 741 -2.55 -12.08 31.54
CA PRO A 741 -1.53 -11.09 31.21
C PRO A 741 -0.74 -11.48 29.95
N ALA A 742 -0.26 -10.50 29.19
CA ALA A 742 0.63 -10.74 28.05
C ALA A 742 1.88 -11.52 28.48
N GLY A 743 2.31 -12.51 27.69
CA GLY A 743 3.43 -13.38 28.03
C GLY A 743 3.41 -14.72 27.30
N ASP A 744 4.18 -15.68 27.80
CA ASP A 744 4.37 -17.04 27.25
C ASP A 744 3.21 -18.01 27.55
N GLY A 745 2.12 -17.51 28.14
CA GLY A 745 0.93 -18.26 28.50
C GLY A 745 1.10 -19.19 29.72
N ARG A 746 2.21 -19.10 30.48
CA ARG A 746 2.41 -19.92 31.69
C ARG A 746 2.01 -19.16 32.95
N TYR A 747 1.12 -19.76 33.75
CA TYR A 747 0.62 -19.17 34.99
C TYR A 747 0.67 -20.16 36.14
N ASN A 748 0.89 -19.66 37.35
CA ASN A 748 0.81 -20.45 38.58
C ASN A 748 -0.64 -20.47 39.08
N LEU A 749 -1.23 -21.67 39.17
CA LEU A 749 -2.53 -21.92 39.79
C LEU A 749 -2.31 -22.33 41.25
N ALA A 750 -2.82 -21.55 42.18
CA ALA A 750 -2.72 -21.78 43.61
C ALA A 750 -4.09 -21.99 44.24
N ILE A 751 -4.23 -23.02 45.09
CA ILE A 751 -5.42 -23.25 45.94
C ILE A 751 -4.97 -23.09 47.39
N GLN A 752 -5.48 -22.07 48.07
CA GLN A 752 -5.08 -21.67 49.42
C GLN A 752 -6.20 -21.88 50.43
N VAL A 753 -5.81 -22.32 51.64
CA VAL A 753 -6.62 -22.18 52.86
C VAL A 753 -6.59 -20.72 53.31
N ASN A 754 -7.67 -19.99 53.06
CA ASN A 754 -7.79 -18.55 53.31
C ASN A 754 -8.06 -18.22 54.78
N ALA A 755 -7.23 -18.74 55.70
CA ALA A 755 -7.29 -18.56 57.15
C ALA A 755 -5.99 -19.01 57.83
N PRO A 756 -5.75 -18.66 59.12
CA PRO A 756 -4.56 -19.10 59.86
C PRO A 756 -4.50 -20.61 60.04
N GLU A 757 -5.66 -21.27 60.11
CA GLU A 757 -5.80 -22.72 60.11
C GLU A 757 -7.16 -23.10 59.52
N GLY A 758 -7.27 -24.28 58.93
CA GLY A 758 -8.54 -24.82 58.43
C GLY A 758 -8.39 -25.76 57.25
N ARG A 759 -9.52 -26.11 56.66
CA ARG A 759 -9.61 -27.05 55.54
C ARG A 759 -10.13 -26.36 54.28
N ALA A 760 -9.53 -26.66 53.13
CA ALA A 760 -9.99 -26.27 51.81
C ALA A 760 -10.27 -27.53 50.97
N GLU A 761 -11.37 -27.52 50.21
CA GLU A 761 -11.74 -28.63 49.34
C GLU A 761 -12.19 -28.11 47.98
N VAL A 762 -11.66 -28.67 46.88
CA VAL A 762 -12.00 -28.31 45.50
C VAL A 762 -12.21 -29.57 44.66
N LYS A 763 -13.33 -29.65 43.94
CA LYS A 763 -13.66 -30.76 43.03
C LYS A 763 -13.22 -30.50 41.61
N THR A 764 -13.55 -29.32 41.08
CA THR A 764 -13.30 -28.97 39.68
C THR A 764 -12.94 -27.50 39.54
N LEU A 765 -12.10 -27.18 38.55
CA LEU A 765 -11.85 -25.84 38.02
C LEU A 765 -11.89 -25.89 36.49
N ARG A 766 -12.65 -25.01 35.85
CA ARG A 766 -12.79 -24.92 34.38
C ARG A 766 -12.41 -23.53 33.92
N PHE A 767 -11.52 -23.44 32.95
CA PHE A 767 -11.11 -22.20 32.30
C PHE A 767 -11.72 -22.16 30.89
N ILE A 768 -12.79 -21.40 30.74
CA ILE A 768 -13.56 -21.31 29.52
C ILE A 768 -13.12 -20.03 28.79
N PRO A 769 -12.55 -20.11 27.58
CA PRO A 769 -12.30 -18.91 26.78
C PRO A 769 -13.61 -18.15 26.61
N VAL A 770 -13.61 -16.86 26.94
CA VAL A 770 -14.73 -15.99 26.59
C VAL A 770 -14.48 -15.61 25.14
N SER A 771 -15.08 -16.36 24.21
CA SER A 771 -15.15 -15.92 22.83
C SER A 771 -15.99 -14.63 22.79
N GLU A 772 -15.47 -13.59 22.15
CA GLU A 772 -16.37 -12.54 21.71
C GLU A 772 -17.41 -13.20 20.79
N GLU A 773 -18.70 -12.96 21.01
CA GLU A 773 -19.76 -13.42 20.12
C GLU A 773 -19.37 -13.08 18.67
N LYS A 774 -18.90 -14.07 17.90
CA LYS A 774 -18.69 -14.00 16.45
C LYS A 774 -20.07 -13.94 15.78
N THR A 775 -20.84 -12.89 16.04
CA THR A 775 -21.99 -12.53 15.20
C THR A 775 -21.46 -11.77 13.98
N ILE A 776 -20.83 -12.52 13.07
CA ILE A 776 -20.53 -12.01 11.74
C ILE A 776 -21.85 -12.05 10.96
N LEU A 777 -22.42 -10.89 10.66
CA LEU A 777 -23.50 -10.82 9.67
C LEU A 777 -22.96 -11.35 8.35
N ASP A 778 -23.64 -12.35 7.80
CA ASP A 778 -23.34 -12.90 6.49
C ASP A 778 -23.52 -11.81 5.41
N PRO A 779 -22.44 -11.37 4.73
CA PRO A 779 -22.53 -10.34 3.70
C PRO A 779 -23.46 -10.71 2.54
N VAL A 780 -23.62 -12.02 2.25
CA VAL A 780 -24.53 -12.52 1.22
C VAL A 780 -25.99 -12.34 1.65
N LYS A 781 -26.34 -12.65 2.90
CA LYS A 781 -27.69 -12.40 3.45
C LYS A 781 -27.99 -10.91 3.57
N LEU A 782 -27.00 -10.11 3.97
CA LEU A 782 -27.07 -8.65 3.91
C LEU A 782 -27.38 -8.15 2.48
N ARG A 783 -26.79 -8.75 1.43
CA ARG A 783 -27.11 -8.38 0.03
C ARG A 783 -28.49 -8.83 -0.40
N ALA A 784 -28.92 -10.03 0.02
CA ALA A 784 -30.15 -10.65 -0.47
C ALA A 784 -31.44 -10.16 0.23
N SER A 785 -31.35 -9.76 1.50
CA SER A 785 -32.54 -9.61 2.36
C SER A 785 -32.59 -8.33 3.21
N ARG A 786 -31.67 -7.37 3.03
CA ARG A 786 -31.68 -6.13 3.82
C ARG A 786 -32.74 -5.14 3.29
N PRO A 787 -33.61 -4.58 4.15
CA PRO A 787 -34.45 -3.44 3.78
C PRO A 787 -33.58 -2.21 3.47
N ASN A 788 -34.01 -1.30 2.60
CA ASN A 788 -33.34 0.00 2.42
C ASN A 788 -34.13 1.09 3.16
N PRO A 789 -33.47 1.96 3.97
CA PRO A 789 -34.13 3.14 4.48
C PRO A 789 -34.44 4.09 3.32
N GLU A 790 -35.41 4.97 3.54
CA GLU A 790 -35.67 6.12 2.65
C GLU A 790 -34.42 7.01 2.58
N ILE A 791 -34.06 7.47 1.38
CA ILE A 791 -33.01 8.48 1.21
C ILE A 791 -33.59 9.83 1.62
N VAL A 792 -32.96 10.46 2.61
CA VAL A 792 -33.44 11.70 3.21
C VAL A 792 -32.36 12.77 3.21
N ARG A 793 -32.79 14.02 3.07
CA ARG A 793 -31.92 15.19 2.98
C ARG A 793 -32.42 16.28 3.90
N GLY A 794 -31.50 16.94 4.61
CA GLY A 794 -31.92 17.98 5.53
C GLY A 794 -30.79 18.57 6.34
N PHE A 795 -31.08 18.83 7.61
CA PHE A 795 -30.22 19.65 8.46
C PHE A 795 -30.06 19.10 9.86
N MET A 796 -28.89 19.37 10.41
CA MET A 796 -28.65 19.32 11.85
C MET A 796 -29.33 20.51 12.52
N VAL A 797 -30.08 20.26 13.60
CA VAL A 797 -30.81 21.29 14.35
C VAL A 797 -30.53 21.21 15.86
N ALA A 798 -30.54 22.38 16.49
CA ALA A 798 -30.36 22.53 17.93
C ALA A 798 -31.57 21.99 18.72
N PRO A 799 -31.41 21.77 20.03
CA PRO A 799 -32.52 21.40 20.91
C PRO A 799 -33.67 22.40 20.92
N GLU A 800 -33.45 23.67 20.62
CA GLU A 800 -34.49 24.72 20.58
C GLU A 800 -35.37 24.67 19.31
N PHE A 801 -35.43 23.52 18.63
CA PHE A 801 -36.23 23.30 17.43
C PHE A 801 -37.70 23.70 17.61
N SER A 802 -38.15 24.70 16.85
CA SER A 802 -39.50 25.28 16.93
C SER A 802 -40.33 24.99 15.68
N LYS A 803 -41.64 25.30 15.78
CA LYS A 803 -42.58 25.22 14.65
C LYS A 803 -42.19 26.12 13.48
N GLU A 804 -41.63 27.28 13.78
CA GLU A 804 -41.12 28.24 12.78
C GLU A 804 -39.93 27.64 12.04
N THR A 805 -38.96 27.10 12.76
CA THR A 805 -37.80 26.40 12.16
C THR A 805 -38.27 25.21 11.31
N ALA A 806 -39.23 24.41 11.77
CA ALA A 806 -39.80 23.31 10.98
C ALA A 806 -40.45 23.79 9.66
N ARG A 807 -41.18 24.92 9.71
CA ARG A 807 -41.77 25.53 8.51
C ARG A 807 -40.70 26.00 7.53
N ASP A 808 -39.67 26.67 8.04
CA ASP A 808 -38.58 27.22 7.22
C ASP A 808 -37.80 26.10 6.53
N LEU A 809 -37.41 25.06 7.29
CA LEU A 809 -36.74 23.87 6.74
C LEU A 809 -37.57 23.19 5.65
N ARG A 810 -38.88 23.02 5.89
CA ARG A 810 -39.76 22.43 4.87
C ARG A 810 -39.87 23.31 3.64
N SER A 811 -39.87 24.64 3.80
CA SER A 811 -39.89 25.58 2.67
C SER A 811 -38.60 25.53 1.83
N TRP A 812 -37.48 25.11 2.40
CA TRP A 812 -36.23 24.86 1.69
C TRP A 812 -36.18 23.49 1.00
N GLY A 813 -37.19 22.64 1.21
CA GLY A 813 -37.25 21.30 0.63
C GLY A 813 -36.67 20.19 1.50
N ALA A 814 -36.38 20.45 2.78
CA ALA A 814 -35.88 19.39 3.67
C ALA A 814 -36.93 18.30 3.94
N ASP A 815 -36.45 17.06 4.04
CA ASP A 815 -37.25 15.87 4.37
C ASP A 815 -36.93 15.31 5.76
N VAL A 816 -35.76 15.64 6.33
CA VAL A 816 -35.32 15.16 7.65
C VAL A 816 -34.68 16.26 8.48
N ILE A 817 -34.77 16.12 9.80
CA ILE A 817 -33.91 16.83 10.76
C ILE A 817 -33.08 15.81 11.54
N ARG A 818 -31.82 16.13 11.82
CA ARG A 818 -31.03 15.46 12.87
C ARG A 818 -31.09 16.33 14.12
N LEU A 819 -31.87 15.88 15.09
CA LEU A 819 -32.19 16.62 16.31
C LEU A 819 -31.19 16.27 17.40
N GLN A 820 -30.34 17.24 17.75
CA GLN A 820 -29.44 17.12 18.90
C GLN A 820 -30.24 16.99 20.19
N ILE A 821 -29.89 16.02 21.03
CA ILE A 821 -30.43 15.90 22.37
C ILE A 821 -29.30 15.84 23.42
N PHE A 822 -29.47 16.61 24.50
CA PHE A 822 -28.48 16.76 25.57
C PHE A 822 -29.10 16.48 26.94
N PRO A 823 -29.26 15.21 27.35
CA PRO A 823 -29.96 14.86 28.59
C PRO A 823 -29.32 15.50 29.83
N LEU A 824 -27.98 15.55 29.89
CA LEU A 824 -27.26 16.15 31.02
C LEU A 824 -27.39 17.68 31.06
N SER A 825 -27.32 18.36 29.92
CA SER A 825 -27.52 19.83 29.87
C SER A 825 -28.93 20.21 30.28
N PHE A 826 -29.93 19.45 29.82
CA PHE A 826 -31.33 19.65 30.18
C PHE A 826 -31.55 19.49 31.69
N ALA A 827 -31.01 18.43 32.27
CA ALA A 827 -31.07 18.19 33.72
C ALA A 827 -30.40 19.32 34.52
N ARG A 828 -29.21 19.76 34.07
CA ARG A 828 -28.47 20.88 34.68
C ARG A 828 -29.26 22.19 34.65
N GLN A 829 -29.91 22.53 33.52
CA GLN A 829 -30.75 23.72 33.41
C GLN A 829 -31.94 23.71 34.39
N ARG A 830 -32.39 22.52 34.79
CA ARG A 830 -33.47 22.33 35.76
C ARG A 830 -32.98 22.14 37.20
N ASN A 831 -31.66 22.14 37.42
CA ASN A 831 -31.04 21.80 38.70
C ASN A 831 -31.52 20.46 39.27
N GLN A 832 -31.62 19.45 38.40
CA GLN A 832 -32.09 18.10 38.72
C GLN A 832 -31.01 17.07 38.36
N GLU A 833 -31.06 15.91 39.02
CA GLU A 833 -30.30 14.74 38.57
C GLU A 833 -30.88 14.25 37.22
N TRP A 834 -30.06 13.67 36.33
CA TRP A 834 -30.51 13.41 34.95
C TRP A 834 -31.58 12.33 34.83
N ARG A 835 -31.63 11.35 35.73
CA ARG A 835 -32.71 10.37 35.80
C ARG A 835 -33.99 10.99 36.35
N GLU A 836 -33.89 11.93 37.29
CA GLU A 836 -35.04 12.71 37.77
C GLU A 836 -35.63 13.62 36.69
N ALA A 837 -34.77 14.26 35.89
CA ALA A 837 -35.18 15.11 34.77
C ALA A 837 -35.68 14.32 33.55
N MET A 838 -35.44 13.00 33.50
CA MET A 838 -35.71 12.15 32.34
C MET A 838 -37.15 12.24 31.82
N PRO A 839 -38.21 12.18 32.65
CA PRO A 839 -39.58 12.27 32.14
C PRO A 839 -39.86 13.58 31.41
N ALA A 840 -39.43 14.71 31.99
CA ALA A 840 -39.61 16.04 31.39
C ALA A 840 -38.75 16.24 30.13
N PHE A 841 -37.54 15.67 30.12
CA PHE A 841 -36.70 15.65 28.92
C PHE A 841 -37.37 14.88 27.78
N LEU A 842 -37.95 13.72 28.08
CA LEU A 842 -38.67 12.93 27.09
C LEU A 842 -39.94 13.62 26.59
N ASP A 843 -40.64 14.39 27.44
CA ASP A 843 -41.79 15.21 27.02
C ASP A 843 -41.37 16.29 26.01
N ASP A 844 -40.24 16.96 26.26
CA ASP A 844 -39.66 17.97 25.39
C ASP A 844 -39.18 17.40 24.04
N VAL A 845 -38.51 16.25 24.04
CA VAL A 845 -38.12 15.54 22.82
C VAL A 845 -39.36 15.09 22.02
N GLU A 846 -40.37 14.55 22.69
CA GLU A 846 -41.62 14.11 22.06
C GLU A 846 -42.36 15.28 21.41
N GLU A 847 -42.39 16.46 22.04
CA GLU A 847 -43.00 17.66 21.45
C GLU A 847 -42.30 18.09 20.15
N LYS A 848 -40.97 18.00 20.08
CA LYS A 848 -40.21 18.29 18.85
C LYS A 848 -40.50 17.29 17.75
N VAL A 849 -40.66 16.01 18.11
CA VAL A 849 -41.09 14.97 17.17
C VAL A 849 -42.52 15.25 16.65
N LYS A 850 -43.45 15.72 17.50
CA LYS A 850 -44.79 16.15 17.08
C LYS A 850 -44.74 17.34 16.11
N ILE A 851 -43.88 18.32 16.38
CA ILE A 851 -43.66 19.46 15.50
C ILE A 851 -43.14 18.97 14.13
N ALA A 852 -42.11 18.13 14.12
CA ALA A 852 -41.56 17.57 12.87
C ALA A 852 -42.63 16.78 12.09
N ARG A 853 -43.40 15.93 12.76
CA ARG A 853 -44.53 15.19 12.18
C ARG A 853 -45.56 16.10 11.52
N ALA A 854 -45.99 17.16 12.21
CA ALA A 854 -46.96 18.11 11.70
C ALA A 854 -46.46 18.87 10.44
N HIS A 855 -45.14 18.96 10.28
CA HIS A 855 -44.48 19.62 9.16
C HIS A 855 -43.93 18.64 8.10
N ARG A 856 -44.24 17.33 8.22
CA ARG A 856 -43.79 16.27 7.31
C ARG A 856 -42.26 16.15 7.21
N LEU A 857 -41.58 16.36 8.34
CA LEU A 857 -40.15 16.13 8.48
C LEU A 857 -39.94 14.82 9.24
N LYS A 858 -39.07 13.96 8.70
CA LYS A 858 -38.52 12.82 9.43
C LYS A 858 -37.55 13.30 10.51
N VAL A 859 -37.32 12.47 11.54
CA VAL A 859 -36.44 12.83 12.66
C VAL A 859 -35.39 11.75 12.89
N VAL A 860 -34.12 12.17 12.86
CA VAL A 860 -33.01 11.43 13.46
C VAL A 860 -32.84 11.94 14.89
N ILE A 861 -32.91 11.03 15.86
CA ILE A 861 -32.69 11.36 17.26
C ILE A 861 -31.20 11.15 17.55
N ASP A 862 -30.46 12.25 17.70
CA ASP A 862 -29.02 12.25 17.90
C ASP A 862 -28.63 12.50 19.35
N LEU A 863 -28.09 11.46 20.00
CA LEU A 863 -27.49 11.58 21.31
C LEU A 863 -26.14 12.28 21.22
N HIS A 864 -26.21 13.61 21.24
CA HIS A 864 -25.05 14.45 20.97
C HIS A 864 -24.01 14.41 22.09
N HIS A 865 -24.43 14.20 23.34
CA HIS A 865 -23.52 13.99 24.49
C HIS A 865 -23.89 12.74 25.29
N PRO A 866 -22.90 12.00 25.81
CA PRO A 866 -23.12 10.78 26.57
C PRO A 866 -23.92 11.06 27.87
N PRO A 867 -24.79 10.14 28.31
CA PRO A 867 -25.55 10.24 29.56
C PRO A 867 -24.68 9.85 30.77
N MET A 868 -23.47 10.42 30.84
CA MET A 868 -22.45 10.14 31.84
C MET A 868 -22.13 11.38 32.67
N PRO A 869 -22.82 11.61 33.81
CA PRO A 869 -22.59 12.79 34.64
C PRO A 869 -21.20 12.74 35.29
N GLY A 870 -20.54 13.90 35.37
CA GLY A 870 -19.28 14.07 36.10
C GLY A 870 -18.00 13.77 35.30
N VAL A 871 -18.11 13.24 34.09
CA VAL A 871 -16.98 12.93 33.21
C VAL A 871 -17.11 13.65 31.87
N ARG A 872 -15.98 13.98 31.22
CA ARG A 872 -15.99 14.56 29.88
C ARG A 872 -16.18 13.47 28.83
N ALA A 873 -16.85 13.81 27.72
CA ALA A 873 -17.22 12.85 26.69
C ALA A 873 -16.03 12.28 25.88
N ASP A 874 -14.88 12.94 25.91
CA ASP A 874 -13.68 12.57 25.14
C ASP A 874 -12.52 12.05 26.02
N ASP A 875 -12.76 11.90 27.32
CA ASP A 875 -11.80 11.39 28.30
C ASP A 875 -11.96 9.88 28.50
N THR A 876 -10.84 9.17 28.68
CA THR A 876 -10.81 7.72 28.96
C THR A 876 -11.66 7.32 30.16
N GLU A 877 -11.78 8.20 31.16
CA GLU A 877 -12.60 7.96 32.36
C GLU A 877 -14.07 7.67 32.01
N MET A 878 -14.61 8.25 30.93
CA MET A 878 -15.97 7.95 30.47
C MET A 878 -16.12 6.48 30.04
N TRP A 879 -15.15 5.96 29.29
CA TRP A 879 -15.14 4.60 28.77
C TRP A 879 -14.84 3.53 29.83
N GLU A 880 -14.11 3.90 30.89
CA GLU A 880 -13.79 3.01 32.03
C GLU A 880 -14.83 3.07 33.15
N HIS A 881 -15.81 3.98 33.06
CA HIS A 881 -16.76 4.19 34.14
C HIS A 881 -17.64 2.94 34.40
N PRO A 882 -17.81 2.50 35.66
CA PRO A 882 -18.54 1.27 35.99
C PRO A 882 -20.01 1.29 35.57
N ASP A 883 -20.65 2.47 35.54
CA ASP A 883 -22.03 2.65 35.09
C ASP A 883 -22.19 2.91 33.57
N LEU A 884 -21.13 2.84 32.74
CA LEU A 884 -21.19 3.18 31.31
C LEU A 884 -22.34 2.47 30.58
N GLU A 885 -22.33 1.14 30.61
CA GLU A 885 -23.36 0.32 29.96
C GLU A 885 -24.75 0.61 30.53
N LYS A 886 -24.86 0.68 31.86
CA LYS A 886 -26.13 0.89 32.56
C LYS A 886 -26.76 2.23 32.22
N ASN A 887 -25.98 3.30 32.10
CA ASN A 887 -26.50 4.63 31.79
C ASN A 887 -26.94 4.73 30.33
N PHE A 888 -26.12 4.26 29.38
CA PHE A 888 -26.48 4.24 27.97
C PHE A 888 -27.70 3.36 27.67
N THR A 889 -27.75 2.14 28.22
CA THR A 889 -28.91 1.25 28.00
C THR A 889 -30.17 1.79 28.67
N ALA A 890 -30.09 2.33 29.89
CA ALA A 890 -31.25 2.94 30.54
C ALA A 890 -31.79 4.15 29.76
N PHE A 891 -30.91 5.01 29.26
CA PHE A 891 -31.27 6.16 28.43
C PHE A 891 -31.99 5.72 27.15
N TRP A 892 -31.37 4.85 26.36
CA TRP A 892 -31.91 4.42 25.07
C TRP A 892 -33.20 3.62 25.21
N ARG A 893 -33.37 2.82 26.27
CA ARG A 893 -34.66 2.17 26.56
C ARG A 893 -35.77 3.20 26.82
N ALA A 894 -35.47 4.28 27.56
CA ALA A 894 -36.45 5.30 27.87
C ALA A 894 -36.88 6.08 26.61
N VAL A 895 -35.91 6.47 25.77
CA VAL A 895 -36.17 7.11 24.47
C VAL A 895 -36.97 6.20 23.54
N ALA A 896 -36.53 4.95 23.34
CA ALA A 896 -37.23 3.99 22.48
C ALA A 896 -38.67 3.72 22.95
N THR A 897 -38.87 3.58 24.27
CA THR A 897 -40.22 3.38 24.83
C THR A 897 -41.11 4.58 24.57
N ARG A 898 -40.60 5.80 24.77
CA ARG A 898 -41.39 7.01 24.58
C ARG A 898 -41.75 7.25 23.12
N LEU A 899 -40.80 7.04 22.21
CA LEU A 899 -40.91 7.44 20.82
C LEU A 899 -41.48 6.35 19.90
N LYS A 900 -41.64 5.10 20.38
CA LYS A 900 -42.24 3.99 19.62
C LYS A 900 -43.57 4.35 18.91
N PRO A 901 -44.52 5.11 19.49
CA PRO A 901 -45.75 5.51 18.79
C PRO A 901 -45.54 6.42 17.56
N TYR A 902 -44.33 6.95 17.37
CA TYR A 902 -43.95 7.88 16.30
C TYR A 902 -43.04 7.23 15.25
N GLY A 903 -43.05 5.90 15.13
CA GLY A 903 -42.23 5.17 14.15
C GLY A 903 -42.48 5.57 12.68
N ASP A 904 -43.58 6.26 12.37
CA ASP A 904 -43.83 6.85 11.05
C ASP A 904 -42.98 8.09 10.75
N VAL A 905 -42.44 8.74 11.79
CA VAL A 905 -41.68 10.00 11.74
C VAL A 905 -40.21 9.78 12.08
N ILE A 906 -39.92 8.91 13.04
CA ILE A 906 -38.54 8.57 13.41
C ILE A 906 -37.88 7.84 12.23
N TRP A 907 -36.83 8.46 11.66
CA TRP A 907 -36.01 7.81 10.63
C TRP A 907 -35.01 6.86 11.25
N GLY A 908 -34.40 7.23 12.38
CA GLY A 908 -33.50 6.37 13.13
C GLY A 908 -33.00 6.97 14.44
N TYR A 909 -32.41 6.12 15.27
CA TYR A 909 -31.75 6.47 16.53
C TYR A 909 -30.23 6.47 16.38
N ASP A 910 -29.62 7.64 16.47
CA ASP A 910 -28.18 7.84 16.35
C ASP A 910 -27.51 7.75 17.72
N LEU A 911 -26.80 6.62 17.91
CA LEU A 911 -26.53 6.07 19.24
C LEU A 911 -25.62 6.94 20.12
N LEU A 912 -24.66 7.63 19.50
CA LEU A 912 -23.74 8.56 20.14
C LEU A 912 -22.99 9.33 19.05
N ASN A 913 -23.08 10.66 19.09
CA ASN A 913 -22.30 11.53 18.24
C ASN A 913 -20.80 11.46 18.57
N GLU A 914 -19.96 11.36 17.54
CA GLU A 914 -18.50 11.44 17.60
C GLU A 914 -17.81 10.62 18.73
N PRO A 915 -17.97 9.28 18.76
CA PRO A 915 -17.35 8.44 19.78
C PRO A 915 -15.81 8.59 19.79
N LEU A 916 -15.24 9.15 20.87
CA LEU A 916 -13.83 9.51 20.95
C LEU A 916 -13.22 9.16 22.32
N ASP A 917 -11.98 8.65 22.30
CA ASP A 917 -11.10 8.55 23.46
C ASP A 917 -9.73 9.07 23.02
N ARG A 918 -9.32 10.22 23.59
CA ARG A 918 -8.07 10.89 23.21
C ARG A 918 -6.83 10.02 23.45
N ASN A 919 -6.86 9.12 24.43
CA ASN A 919 -5.73 8.23 24.74
C ASN A 919 -5.67 7.02 23.82
N GLN A 920 -6.73 6.74 23.05
CA GLN A 920 -6.77 5.63 22.08
C GLN A 920 -6.54 6.11 20.63
N LEU A 921 -6.38 7.41 20.38
CA LEU A 921 -6.09 7.93 19.05
C LEU A 921 -4.80 7.31 18.46
N PRO A 922 -4.78 6.98 17.15
CA PRO A 922 -5.78 7.28 16.12
C PRO A 922 -6.89 6.22 15.99
N HIS A 923 -7.05 5.32 16.96
CA HIS A 923 -8.04 4.25 16.91
C HIS A 923 -9.39 4.65 17.53
N ALA A 924 -10.45 3.94 17.11
CA ALA A 924 -11.75 4.07 17.76
C ALA A 924 -11.67 3.56 19.22
N PRO A 925 -12.46 4.11 20.16
CA PRO A 925 -12.55 3.55 21.51
C PRO A 925 -12.94 2.08 21.44
N ARG A 926 -12.10 1.18 21.98
CA ARG A 926 -12.33 -0.27 21.92
C ARG A 926 -13.64 -0.69 22.61
N GLU A 927 -14.09 0.09 23.58
CA GLU A 927 -15.33 -0.10 24.34
C GLU A 927 -16.58 0.23 23.53
N TRP A 928 -16.46 1.08 22.49
CA TRP A 928 -17.61 1.66 21.79
C TRP A 928 -18.46 0.61 21.05
N ARG A 929 -17.86 -0.22 20.18
CA ARG A 929 -18.62 -1.22 19.42
C ARG A 929 -19.31 -2.24 20.35
N PRO A 930 -18.65 -2.84 21.36
CA PRO A 930 -19.32 -3.72 22.32
C PRO A 930 -20.51 -3.04 23.03
N LEU A 931 -20.36 -1.77 23.43
CA LEU A 931 -21.44 -1.00 24.04
C LEU A 931 -22.60 -0.78 23.06
N ALA A 932 -22.32 -0.40 21.82
CA ALA A 932 -23.33 -0.20 20.78
C ALA A 932 -24.15 -1.46 20.49
N VAL A 933 -23.54 -2.66 20.51
CA VAL A 933 -24.26 -3.94 20.40
C VAL A 933 -25.25 -4.12 21.55
N LYS A 934 -24.87 -3.77 22.77
CA LYS A 934 -25.74 -3.89 23.95
C LYS A 934 -26.89 -2.88 23.91
N ILE A 935 -26.61 -1.65 23.50
CA ILE A 935 -27.63 -0.61 23.27
C ILE A 935 -28.62 -1.07 22.20
N LEU A 936 -28.11 -1.59 21.07
CA LEU A 936 -28.93 -2.13 19.98
C LEU A 936 -29.86 -3.23 20.48
N LYS A 937 -29.35 -4.23 21.21
CA LYS A 937 -30.17 -5.31 21.78
C LYS A 937 -31.25 -4.74 22.71
N ALA A 938 -30.90 -3.77 23.55
CA ALA A 938 -31.85 -3.12 24.47
C ALA A 938 -32.96 -2.33 23.75
N ILE A 939 -32.64 -1.66 22.64
CA ILE A 939 -33.64 -0.97 21.81
C ILE A 939 -34.54 -1.99 21.11
N ARG A 940 -33.97 -3.07 20.54
CA ARG A 940 -34.73 -4.10 19.79
C ARG A 940 -35.77 -4.83 20.62
N GLU A 941 -35.56 -4.97 21.93
CA GLU A 941 -36.57 -5.50 22.86
C GLU A 941 -37.84 -4.63 22.93
N ILE A 942 -37.72 -3.34 22.60
CA ILE A 942 -38.81 -2.36 22.69
C ILE A 942 -39.35 -2.03 21.30
N ASP A 943 -38.45 -1.72 20.37
CA ASP A 943 -38.74 -1.32 19.00
C ASP A 943 -37.92 -2.20 18.03
N PRO A 944 -38.50 -3.31 17.55
CA PRO A 944 -37.81 -4.22 16.65
C PRO A 944 -37.61 -3.62 15.26
N ASP A 945 -38.29 -2.52 14.92
CA ASP A 945 -38.42 -2.05 13.56
C ASP A 945 -37.69 -0.74 13.25
N VAL A 946 -37.37 0.07 14.26
CA VAL A 946 -36.63 1.34 14.09
C VAL A 946 -35.23 1.13 13.52
N TRP A 947 -34.76 2.06 12.69
CA TRP A 947 -33.36 2.04 12.27
C TRP A 947 -32.42 2.50 13.38
N ILE A 948 -31.31 1.79 13.53
CA ILE A 948 -30.20 2.23 14.38
C ILE A 948 -29.17 2.93 13.51
N ILE A 949 -28.70 4.09 13.91
CA ILE A 949 -27.62 4.81 13.25
C ILE A 949 -26.37 4.67 14.14
N TYR A 950 -25.29 4.21 13.55
CA TYR A 950 -24.02 3.94 14.22
C TYR A 950 -22.91 4.79 13.61
N GLU A 951 -22.32 5.65 14.43
CA GLU A 951 -21.10 6.39 14.07
C GLU A 951 -19.84 5.60 14.44
N PRO A 952 -18.89 5.42 13.51
CA PRO A 952 -17.60 4.85 13.83
C PRO A 952 -16.76 5.85 14.64
N GLY A 953 -15.99 5.36 15.60
CA GLY A 953 -14.92 6.14 16.20
C GLY A 953 -13.64 6.12 15.34
N PRO A 954 -12.61 6.93 15.63
CA PRO A 954 -12.69 8.07 16.53
C PRO A 954 -13.44 9.24 15.88
N GLY A 955 -14.32 9.89 16.65
CA GLY A 955 -14.91 11.19 16.32
C GLY A 955 -15.82 11.21 15.08
N GLY A 956 -16.54 10.14 14.78
CA GLY A 956 -17.42 10.09 13.59
C GLY A 956 -16.67 10.05 12.25
N GLY A 957 -15.34 9.99 12.28
CA GLY A 957 -14.48 9.99 11.11
C GLY A 957 -14.35 8.63 10.43
N THR A 958 -13.88 8.64 9.18
CA THR A 958 -13.74 7.41 8.38
C THR A 958 -12.62 6.48 8.84
N ALA A 959 -11.69 6.95 9.68
CA ALA A 959 -10.52 6.19 10.11
C ALA A 959 -10.86 4.86 10.81
N GLY A 960 -11.95 4.82 11.60
CA GLY A 960 -12.38 3.60 12.29
C GLY A 960 -12.91 2.50 11.37
N LEU A 961 -13.25 2.82 10.12
CA LEU A 961 -13.83 1.86 9.19
C LEU A 961 -12.83 0.78 8.74
N ARG A 962 -11.51 1.02 8.89
CA ARG A 962 -10.47 0.09 8.43
C ARG A 962 -10.61 -1.31 9.03
N ASN A 963 -10.97 -1.39 10.32
CA ASN A 963 -11.09 -2.64 11.07
C ASN A 963 -12.49 -2.84 11.67
N LEU A 964 -13.46 -1.99 11.33
CA LEU A 964 -14.81 -2.09 11.84
C LEU A 964 -15.52 -3.30 11.22
N ARG A 965 -16.07 -4.16 12.08
CA ARG A 965 -17.08 -5.15 11.68
C ARG A 965 -18.47 -4.57 11.91
N PRO A 966 -19.44 -4.81 11.01
CA PRO A 966 -20.81 -4.35 11.22
C PRO A 966 -21.39 -4.79 12.57
N LEU A 967 -22.37 -4.03 13.08
CA LEU A 967 -23.19 -4.43 14.21
C LEU A 967 -24.08 -5.60 13.76
N PRO A 968 -24.46 -6.52 14.65
CA PRO A 968 -25.13 -7.76 14.28
C PRO A 968 -26.64 -7.59 14.04
N ASP A 969 -27.03 -6.66 13.18
CA ASP A 969 -28.43 -6.34 12.87
C ASP A 969 -28.59 -5.81 11.43
N TYR A 970 -29.69 -6.16 10.76
CA TYR A 970 -29.94 -5.79 9.37
C TYR A 970 -30.51 -4.38 9.20
N LYS A 971 -31.01 -3.76 10.27
CA LYS A 971 -31.59 -2.41 10.30
C LYS A 971 -30.63 -1.42 10.98
N VAL A 972 -29.39 -1.39 10.48
CA VAL A 972 -28.33 -0.46 10.91
C VAL A 972 -27.89 0.41 9.74
N ILE A 973 -27.84 1.72 9.96
CA ILE A 973 -27.28 2.74 9.09
C ILE A 973 -25.94 3.16 9.67
N TYR A 974 -24.92 3.27 8.83
CA TYR A 974 -23.62 3.78 9.26
C TYR A 974 -23.54 5.27 8.95
N SER A 975 -23.14 6.05 9.94
CA SER A 975 -23.04 7.51 9.83
C SER A 975 -21.59 7.97 9.93
N THR A 976 -21.15 8.88 9.07
CA THR A 976 -19.83 9.53 9.19
C THR A 976 -19.96 11.04 9.03
N HIS A 977 -19.08 11.79 9.69
CA HIS A 977 -18.93 13.22 9.47
C HIS A 977 -17.94 13.48 8.32
N PHE A 978 -18.22 14.48 7.48
CA PHE A 978 -17.39 14.83 6.35
C PHE A 978 -16.96 16.30 6.41
N TYR A 979 -15.80 16.52 7.02
CA TYR A 979 -15.15 17.83 7.12
C TYR A 979 -13.76 17.85 6.49
N ASP A 980 -13.35 16.79 5.80
CA ASP A 980 -12.05 16.75 5.15
C ASP A 980 -12.05 17.58 3.85
N PRO A 981 -11.06 18.46 3.64
CA PRO A 981 -9.94 18.77 4.54
C PRO A 981 -10.32 19.74 5.67
N GLY A 982 -10.04 19.33 6.92
CA GLY A 982 -10.35 20.11 8.12
C GLY A 982 -9.73 21.52 8.14
N ALA A 983 -8.52 21.66 7.61
CA ALA A 983 -7.83 22.95 7.50
C ALA A 983 -8.57 23.98 6.62
N PHE A 984 -9.47 23.54 5.74
CA PHE A 984 -10.34 24.41 4.95
C PHE A 984 -11.72 24.57 5.58
N THR A 985 -12.37 23.47 5.94
CA THR A 985 -13.75 23.49 6.46
C THR A 985 -13.86 24.17 7.82
N HIS A 986 -12.79 24.15 8.61
CA HIS A 986 -12.68 24.74 9.95
C HIS A 986 -11.70 25.92 10.05
N GLN A 987 -11.25 26.48 8.92
CA GLN A 987 -10.29 27.59 8.94
C GLN A 987 -10.78 28.72 9.83
N GLY A 988 -9.96 29.15 10.79
CA GLY A 988 -10.32 30.22 11.73
C GLY A 988 -11.23 29.82 12.91
N ILE A 989 -11.53 28.53 13.14
CA ILE A 989 -12.28 28.10 14.35
C ILE A 989 -11.33 27.89 15.55
N HIS A 990 -10.32 27.03 15.43
CA HIS A 990 -9.48 26.62 16.57
C HIS A 990 -8.09 27.28 16.64
N ASN A 991 -7.62 27.89 15.54
CA ASN A 991 -6.21 28.29 15.35
C ASN A 991 -5.91 29.79 15.57
N ILE A 992 -6.81 30.53 16.21
CA ILE A 992 -6.75 32.00 16.22
C ILE A 992 -7.01 32.67 17.58
N ALA A 993 -7.21 31.89 18.65
CA ALA A 993 -7.30 32.44 20.01
C ALA A 993 -6.00 33.21 20.35
N GLY A 994 -6.11 34.50 20.71
CA GLY A 994 -4.96 35.35 21.05
C GLY A 994 -4.15 35.90 19.87
N THR A 995 -4.61 35.78 18.62
CA THR A 995 -3.89 36.31 17.44
C THR A 995 -4.43 37.65 16.92
N ASP A 996 -3.53 38.47 16.39
CA ASP A 996 -3.83 39.75 15.72
C ASP A 996 -4.71 39.52 14.49
N ARG A 997 -5.72 40.38 14.30
CA ARG A 997 -6.72 40.31 13.22
C ARG A 997 -6.09 40.24 11.82
N LEU A 998 -5.02 41.00 11.56
CA LEU A 998 -4.35 40.98 10.26
C LEU A 998 -3.66 39.63 9.96
N LYS A 999 -3.10 38.98 10.99
CA LYS A 999 -2.47 37.65 10.88
C LYS A 999 -3.50 36.51 10.79
N VAL A 1000 -4.73 36.76 11.25
CA VAL A 1000 -5.85 35.83 11.07
C VAL A 1000 -6.33 35.85 9.62
N GLU A 1001 -6.47 37.03 9.03
CA GLU A 1001 -6.92 37.21 7.64
C GLU A 1001 -5.97 36.54 6.62
N GLU A 1002 -4.65 36.53 6.88
CA GLU A 1002 -3.68 35.74 6.08
C GLU A 1002 -3.85 34.22 6.22
N LYS A 1003 -4.24 33.74 7.40
CA LYS A 1003 -4.39 32.30 7.70
C LYS A 1003 -5.72 31.69 7.27
N ILE A 1004 -6.77 32.50 7.09
CA ILE A 1004 -8.13 32.06 6.71
C ILE A 1004 -8.41 32.21 5.20
N ASN A 1005 -7.38 32.21 4.37
CA ASN A 1005 -7.49 32.25 2.91
C ASN A 1005 -7.18 30.89 2.27
N VAL A 1006 -7.50 29.79 2.97
CA VAL A 1006 -7.38 28.44 2.42
C VAL A 1006 -8.50 28.23 1.41
N ARG A 1007 -8.16 27.83 0.18
CA ARG A 1007 -9.10 27.73 -0.95
C ARG A 1007 -9.32 26.28 -1.39
N TYR A 1008 -10.54 26.03 -1.84
CA TYR A 1008 -10.96 24.81 -2.50
C TYR A 1008 -11.59 25.16 -3.87
N PRO A 1009 -11.29 24.44 -4.95
CA PRO A 1009 -10.17 23.52 -5.09
C PRO A 1009 -8.83 24.25 -4.90
N GLY A 1010 -7.81 23.57 -4.37
CA GLY A 1010 -6.54 24.20 -4.05
C GLY A 1010 -5.59 23.34 -3.22
N VAL A 1011 -4.36 23.83 -3.01
CA VAL A 1011 -3.37 23.16 -2.15
C VAL A 1011 -3.70 23.46 -0.69
N ILE A 1012 -3.94 22.41 0.09
CA ILE A 1012 -4.27 22.45 1.51
C ILE A 1012 -3.35 21.45 2.20
N ASP A 1013 -2.53 21.93 3.14
CA ASP A 1013 -1.50 21.13 3.84
C ASP A 1013 -0.60 20.31 2.90
N GLY A 1014 -0.16 20.93 1.79
CA GLY A 1014 0.74 20.30 0.81
C GLY A 1014 0.06 19.31 -0.15
N VAL A 1015 -1.25 19.13 -0.06
CA VAL A 1015 -2.04 18.25 -0.94
C VAL A 1015 -3.02 19.07 -1.76
N TYR A 1016 -3.12 18.83 -3.07
CA TYR A 1016 -4.15 19.48 -3.89
C TYR A 1016 -5.50 18.79 -3.71
N TYR A 1017 -6.49 19.54 -3.22
CA TYR A 1017 -7.86 19.08 -3.04
C TYR A 1017 -8.75 19.62 -4.15
N ASP A 1018 -9.46 18.71 -4.81
CA ASP A 1018 -10.53 18.93 -5.78
C ASP A 1018 -11.65 17.87 -5.58
N LYS A 1019 -12.66 17.80 -6.47
CA LYS A 1019 -13.72 16.77 -6.39
C LYS A 1019 -13.14 15.35 -6.40
N GLY A 1020 -12.08 15.12 -7.17
CA GLY A 1020 -11.38 13.84 -7.25
C GLY A 1020 -10.75 13.45 -5.93
N LYS A 1021 -10.11 14.39 -5.23
CA LYS A 1021 -9.54 14.16 -3.90
C LYS A 1021 -10.62 13.91 -2.85
N LEU A 1022 -11.74 14.64 -2.90
CA LEU A 1022 -12.88 14.34 -2.02
C LEU A 1022 -13.42 12.92 -2.27
N ALA A 1023 -13.55 12.50 -3.53
CA ALA A 1023 -13.94 11.15 -3.89
C ALA A 1023 -12.95 10.09 -3.37
N GLU A 1024 -11.64 10.38 -3.40
CA GLU A 1024 -10.62 9.52 -2.80
C GLU A 1024 -10.79 9.40 -1.28
N SER A 1025 -11.06 10.50 -0.57
CA SER A 1025 -11.32 10.49 0.87
C SER A 1025 -12.55 9.66 1.25
N LEU A 1026 -13.57 9.64 0.39
CA LEU A 1026 -14.79 8.84 0.58
C LEU A 1026 -14.61 7.36 0.19
N LYS A 1027 -13.53 7.00 -0.51
CA LYS A 1027 -13.31 5.63 -1.00
C LYS A 1027 -13.30 4.57 0.12
N ILE A 1028 -12.85 4.93 1.31
CA ILE A 1028 -12.88 4.01 2.46
C ILE A 1028 -14.32 3.60 2.85
N ILE A 1029 -15.29 4.48 2.63
CA ILE A 1029 -16.71 4.17 2.81
C ILE A 1029 -17.17 3.28 1.65
N ASP A 1030 -16.81 3.60 0.41
CA ASP A 1030 -17.14 2.78 -0.77
C ASP A 1030 -16.62 1.33 -0.59
N ASP A 1031 -15.40 1.17 -0.07
CA ASP A 1031 -14.79 -0.12 0.23
C ASP A 1031 -15.53 -0.84 1.36
N PHE A 1032 -15.98 -0.11 2.38
CA PHE A 1032 -16.81 -0.68 3.46
C PHE A 1032 -18.15 -1.15 2.91
N GLN A 1033 -18.84 -0.35 2.09
CA GLN A 1033 -20.12 -0.72 1.46
C GLN A 1033 -19.98 -1.88 0.46
N ALA A 1034 -18.85 -1.98 -0.22
CA ALA A 1034 -18.54 -3.11 -1.09
C ALA A 1034 -18.39 -4.42 -0.29
N ARG A 1035 -17.73 -4.36 0.88
CA ARG A 1035 -17.61 -5.49 1.81
C ARG A 1035 -18.95 -5.83 2.48
N TYR A 1036 -19.68 -4.81 2.90
CA TYR A 1036 -20.94 -4.93 3.65
C TYR A 1036 -21.97 -3.98 3.03
N PRO A 1037 -23.00 -4.46 2.33
CA PRO A 1037 -23.95 -3.62 1.56
C PRO A 1037 -24.94 -2.85 2.46
N VAL A 1038 -24.42 -2.04 3.37
CA VAL A 1038 -25.16 -1.30 4.40
C VAL A 1038 -25.56 0.09 3.88
N PRO A 1039 -26.66 0.69 4.37
CA PRO A 1039 -27.02 2.06 4.03
C PRO A 1039 -26.08 3.04 4.73
N TRP A 1040 -25.84 4.18 4.09
CA TRP A 1040 -24.94 5.22 4.60
C TRP A 1040 -25.64 6.54 4.82
N PHE A 1041 -25.19 7.26 5.84
CA PHE A 1041 -25.65 8.57 6.23
C PHE A 1041 -24.45 9.48 6.44
N ILE A 1042 -24.48 10.69 5.88
CA ILE A 1042 -23.54 11.74 6.26
C ILE A 1042 -24.22 12.58 7.33
N GLY A 1043 -23.96 12.24 8.59
CA GLY A 1043 -24.59 12.87 9.76
C GLY A 1043 -24.26 14.35 9.87
N GLU A 1044 -23.04 14.73 9.49
CA GLU A 1044 -22.63 16.12 9.43
C GLU A 1044 -21.64 16.37 8.29
N PHE A 1045 -21.80 17.51 7.62
CA PHE A 1045 -20.79 18.08 6.74
C PHE A 1045 -21.03 19.58 6.63
N SER A 1046 -19.96 20.36 6.45
CA SER A 1046 -20.05 21.81 6.25
C SER A 1046 -18.74 22.46 5.85
N VAL A 1047 -18.81 23.77 5.64
CA VAL A 1047 -17.68 24.69 5.50
C VAL A 1047 -18.00 26.01 6.19
N VAL A 1048 -17.01 26.57 6.91
CA VAL A 1048 -17.14 27.89 7.54
C VAL A 1048 -17.61 28.96 6.55
N ARG A 1049 -18.43 29.89 7.03
CA ARG A 1049 -19.05 30.93 6.19
C ARG A 1049 -18.07 31.90 5.57
N TRP A 1050 -16.95 32.13 6.22
CA TRP A 1050 -15.88 33.01 5.76
C TRP A 1050 -14.82 32.29 4.94
N ALA A 1051 -15.08 31.06 4.49
CA ALA A 1051 -14.25 30.45 3.46
C ALA A 1051 -14.19 31.39 2.23
N PRO A 1052 -13.05 31.46 1.52
CA PRO A 1052 -12.91 32.39 0.41
C PRO A 1052 -14.02 32.25 -0.63
N ALA A 1053 -14.47 33.39 -1.17
CA ALA A 1053 -15.58 33.45 -2.11
C ALA A 1053 -15.40 32.46 -3.27
N GLY A 1054 -16.45 31.69 -3.56
CA GLY A 1054 -16.45 30.65 -4.59
C GLY A 1054 -15.97 29.28 -4.08
N SER A 1055 -15.10 29.24 -3.06
CA SER A 1055 -14.55 27.98 -2.57
C SER A 1055 -15.54 27.17 -1.73
N GLY A 1056 -16.30 27.84 -0.85
CA GLY A 1056 -17.32 27.16 -0.04
C GLY A 1056 -18.44 26.59 -0.90
N GLU A 1057 -18.89 27.35 -1.91
CA GLU A 1057 -19.91 26.93 -2.86
C GLU A 1057 -19.46 25.73 -3.69
N GLN A 1058 -18.21 25.75 -4.17
CA GLN A 1058 -17.65 24.66 -4.96
C GLN A 1058 -17.47 23.38 -4.12
N PHE A 1059 -16.96 23.50 -2.89
CA PHE A 1059 -16.84 22.37 -1.97
C PHE A 1059 -18.18 21.73 -1.68
N LEU A 1060 -19.20 22.53 -1.35
CA LEU A 1060 -20.54 22.01 -1.06
C LEU A 1060 -21.16 21.33 -2.28
N ARG A 1061 -20.96 21.89 -3.48
CA ARG A 1061 -21.43 21.27 -4.72
C ARG A 1061 -20.76 19.92 -4.95
N ASP A 1062 -19.44 19.87 -4.87
CA ASP A 1062 -18.66 18.65 -5.13
C ASP A 1062 -18.98 17.55 -4.10
N ALA A 1063 -19.05 17.90 -2.81
CA ALA A 1063 -19.43 16.96 -1.75
C ALA A 1063 -20.87 16.43 -1.94
N LEU A 1064 -21.84 17.31 -2.17
CA LEU A 1064 -23.24 16.93 -2.39
C LEU A 1064 -23.40 16.06 -3.65
N GLU A 1065 -22.74 16.38 -4.75
CA GLU A 1065 -22.74 15.52 -5.95
C GLU A 1065 -22.21 14.13 -5.63
N LEU A 1066 -21.12 14.02 -4.88
CA LEU A 1066 -20.55 12.74 -4.49
C LEU A 1066 -21.49 11.92 -3.58
N PHE A 1067 -22.23 12.58 -2.69
CA PHE A 1067 -23.23 11.91 -1.83
C PHE A 1067 -24.43 11.43 -2.66
N GLU A 1068 -24.94 12.25 -3.57
CA GLU A 1068 -26.04 11.89 -4.46
C GLU A 1068 -25.68 10.77 -5.44
N GLU A 1069 -24.49 10.80 -6.03
CA GLU A 1069 -23.94 9.74 -6.90
C GLU A 1069 -23.97 8.38 -6.19
N ARG A 1070 -23.76 8.38 -4.86
CA ARG A 1070 -23.73 7.19 -4.01
C ARG A 1070 -25.07 6.86 -3.36
N LYS A 1071 -26.10 7.71 -3.58
CA LYS A 1071 -27.42 7.60 -2.95
C LYS A 1071 -27.33 7.54 -1.42
N TRP A 1072 -26.52 8.42 -0.83
CA TRP A 1072 -26.41 8.53 0.62
C TRP A 1072 -27.39 9.58 1.14
N SER A 1073 -27.99 9.30 2.30
CA SER A 1073 -28.71 10.33 3.06
C SER A 1073 -27.71 11.31 3.67
N TRP A 1074 -28.12 12.56 3.92
CA TRP A 1074 -27.21 13.55 4.51
C TRP A 1074 -27.96 14.65 5.28
N THR A 1075 -27.28 15.20 6.29
CA THR A 1075 -27.71 16.41 7.00
C THR A 1075 -26.61 17.47 7.00
N TYR A 1076 -26.92 18.65 6.47
CA TYR A 1076 -25.99 19.79 6.49
C TYR A 1076 -25.87 20.33 7.91
N HIS A 1077 -24.63 20.52 8.38
CA HIS A 1077 -24.35 21.19 9.64
C HIS A 1077 -24.07 22.68 9.33
N ALA A 1078 -24.79 23.67 9.85
CA ALA A 1078 -25.91 23.61 10.78
C ALA A 1078 -27.04 24.56 10.36
N PHE A 1079 -28.28 24.23 10.73
CA PHE A 1079 -29.42 25.14 10.57
C PHE A 1079 -29.83 25.74 11.92
N ARG A 1080 -29.46 27.01 12.14
CA ARG A 1080 -29.72 27.80 13.36
C ARG A 1080 -29.19 27.19 14.67
N GLU A 1081 -28.25 26.26 14.58
CA GLU A 1081 -27.54 25.70 15.73
C GLU A 1081 -26.24 26.48 15.97
N HIS A 1082 -25.37 26.58 14.97
CA HIS A 1082 -24.15 27.37 15.07
C HIS A 1082 -23.96 28.30 13.87
N HIS A 1083 -23.61 29.57 14.15
CA HIS A 1083 -23.58 30.59 13.11
C HIS A 1083 -22.39 30.44 12.15
N CYS A 1084 -21.27 29.82 12.54
CA CYS A 1084 -20.09 29.74 11.66
C CYS A 1084 -20.33 28.88 10.42
N TRP A 1085 -21.24 27.91 10.50
CA TRP A 1085 -21.66 27.07 9.38
C TRP A 1085 -23.02 27.48 8.79
N SER A 1086 -23.64 28.53 9.30
CA SER A 1086 -24.97 28.93 8.89
C SER A 1086 -25.01 29.36 7.42
N LEU A 1087 -26.05 28.88 6.72
CA LEU A 1087 -26.40 29.28 5.36
C LEU A 1087 -27.22 30.57 5.30
N GLU A 1088 -27.67 31.09 6.44
CA GLU A 1088 -28.47 32.31 6.52
C GLU A 1088 -27.61 33.56 6.77
N HIS A 1089 -26.31 33.41 7.03
CA HIS A 1089 -25.39 34.49 7.39
C HIS A 1089 -24.37 34.77 6.28
N ASP A 1090 -23.92 36.02 6.18
CA ASP A 1090 -22.91 36.46 5.21
C ASP A 1090 -21.54 35.77 5.42
N GLY A 1091 -20.63 36.00 4.48
CA GLY A 1091 -19.27 35.45 4.54
C GLY A 1091 -18.30 36.21 5.43
N GLN A 1092 -18.76 37.12 6.30
CA GLN A 1092 -17.85 37.88 7.15
C GLN A 1092 -17.26 36.98 8.24
N PHE A 1093 -15.95 37.10 8.45
CA PHE A 1093 -15.26 36.42 9.54
C PHE A 1093 -15.80 36.88 10.91
N TRP A 1094 -15.88 35.97 11.87
CA TRP A 1094 -16.32 36.27 13.24
C TRP A 1094 -15.51 35.50 14.27
N ARG A 1095 -15.27 36.16 15.42
CA ARG A 1095 -14.71 35.54 16.63
C ARG A 1095 -15.39 36.11 17.88
N GLU A 1096 -15.19 35.43 19.00
CA GLU A 1096 -15.64 35.91 20.31
C GLU A 1096 -15.20 37.36 20.57
N GLY A 1097 -16.13 38.19 21.02
CA GLY A 1097 -15.95 39.64 21.21
C GLY A 1097 -16.33 40.53 20.01
N MET A 1098 -16.65 39.96 18.84
CA MET A 1098 -17.26 40.71 17.74
C MET A 1098 -18.80 40.73 17.84
N PRO A 1099 -19.49 41.76 17.29
CA PRO A 1099 -20.95 41.77 17.23
C PRO A 1099 -21.48 40.47 16.61
N SER A 1100 -22.53 39.90 17.20
CA SER A 1100 -23.16 38.69 16.66
C SER A 1100 -23.59 38.93 15.22
N PRO A 1101 -23.28 38.02 14.29
CA PRO A 1101 -23.67 38.18 12.90
C PRO A 1101 -25.19 38.11 12.78
N LYS A 1102 -25.75 38.87 11.84
CA LYS A 1102 -27.20 38.88 11.57
C LYS A 1102 -27.50 38.05 10.32
N PRO A 1103 -28.63 37.32 10.27
CA PRO A 1103 -29.07 36.66 9.06
C PRO A 1103 -29.29 37.67 7.93
N VAL A 1104 -28.79 37.35 6.74
CA VAL A 1104 -28.93 38.13 5.49
C VAL A 1104 -29.87 37.45 4.49
N GLY A 1105 -30.41 36.28 4.84
CA GLY A 1105 -31.33 35.51 4.00
C GLY A 1105 -30.59 34.58 3.05
N ASP A 1106 -30.90 34.68 1.74
CA ASP A 1106 -30.44 33.74 0.73
C ASP A 1106 -28.96 33.96 0.35
N THR A 1107 -28.09 33.07 0.81
CA THR A 1107 -26.65 33.12 0.49
C THR A 1107 -26.30 32.19 -0.68
N PRO A 1108 -25.19 32.43 -1.40
CA PRO A 1108 -24.76 31.54 -2.48
C PRO A 1108 -24.56 30.08 -2.02
N ARG A 1109 -23.98 29.88 -0.83
CA ARG A 1109 -23.89 28.55 -0.20
C ARG A 1109 -25.28 27.96 0.09
N GLY A 1110 -26.20 28.78 0.59
CA GLY A 1110 -27.59 28.39 0.84
C GLY A 1110 -28.31 27.92 -0.42
N GLN A 1111 -28.10 28.62 -1.54
CA GLN A 1111 -28.64 28.25 -2.85
C GLN A 1111 -28.09 26.91 -3.32
N VAL A 1112 -26.79 26.65 -3.15
CA VAL A 1112 -26.19 25.34 -3.48
C VAL A 1112 -26.90 24.23 -2.73
N VAL A 1113 -26.97 24.29 -1.40
CA VAL A 1113 -27.59 23.24 -0.58
C VAL A 1113 -29.07 23.07 -0.92
N ARG A 1114 -29.82 24.18 -1.06
CA ARG A 1114 -31.26 24.14 -1.40
C ARG A 1114 -31.54 23.42 -2.72
N ASN A 1115 -30.69 23.60 -3.73
CA ASN A 1115 -30.83 22.92 -5.02
C ASN A 1115 -30.71 21.39 -4.92
N PHE A 1116 -30.03 20.86 -3.89
CA PHE A 1116 -29.93 19.43 -3.66
C PHE A 1116 -31.04 18.89 -2.76
N LEU A 1117 -31.65 19.72 -1.90
CA LEU A 1117 -32.83 19.33 -1.11
C LEU A 1117 -34.05 19.05 -2.00
N THR A 1118 -34.18 19.75 -3.13
CA THR A 1118 -35.35 19.65 -4.02
C THR A 1118 -35.24 18.56 -5.10
N LYS A 1119 -34.16 17.77 -5.11
CA LYS A 1119 -33.94 16.65 -6.04
C LYS A 1119 -34.50 15.35 -5.45
#